data_AF-A0AAD6M4T7-F1
#
_entry.id   AF-A0AAD6M4T7-F1
#
_cell.length_a   1.000
_cell.length_b   1.000
_cell.length_c   1.000
_cell.angle_alpha   90.00
_cell.angle_beta   90.00
_cell.angle_gamma   90.00
#
_symmetry.space_group_name_H-M   'P 1'
#
loop_
_entity.id
_entity.type
_entity.pdbx_description
1 polymer ?
#
loop_
_entity_poly.entity_id
_entity_poly.type
_entity_poly.pdbx_seq_one_letter_code
_entity_poly.pdbx_strand_id
1 'polypeptide(L)'
;MALSCSVSLTAASGWPFPQNRNTERVKPILKEFKPTLPSTQKWSVSQKQTLAFGPTKQYPITINNDDSDTAGYAEKLQTFKHILRKEGEEPIQGLAMIDAIQRLSIDYHFQEEIDSILTRQSMLLSTIHSDNNLYEVALRFRLLRQQGYHVSAGVFDNFKDNEGRFKQKLSGDIMGLVSLYEASQLSIRGEDVLDEAGDYSFQLLRSSLTHQDYNQARLVRNSLEHPHHKSLASFTAKYYFNDEPNGWISELQELAKTECERVQSQHQHEIVEILKWWKDLGLSTELRFARDQPLKWYMWSMACLTDPSLSEQRIELTKPVSMIYIIDDIFDVHGTLDELVCFTEVINRWDIAAAEQLPDYMKICFKALNNITNEISYKIYNKHGWNPADSLRKAWASLCRAFLVEARWFASGKLPSGEEYLKNGIVSSGVHVVLVHIFFLLGQDLSKENVELISNFPPIISSTATILRLWDDLGSAKDENQDGHDGSYVECYLRENEGSSFEDARKQVLHMISDAWKQLNQECLSPNPFSSTFSKASLNIARMVPLMYDYDVNHRLPSLEEHMKSLFYENVSAPRNGSTLWEIGFPDRSAAEFYIPDANPKYINKLYLKQERWDIAAAEQLPDYMKICFKALNNITNEISYKIYNKHGWNPADSLRKAWASLCRAFLVEARWFASGKLPSGEEYLKNGIVSSGVHVVLVHIFFLLGQGLTKENEELISNFPPIISSTATILRLWDDLGSAKVTSKSIIFLF
;
A
#
# COMPACT_ATOMS: atom_id res chain seq x y z
N MET A 1 44.54 25.36 -24.23
CA MET A 1 45.60 24.36 -24.52
C MET A 1 44.88 23.17 -25.12
N ALA A 2 44.94 22.89 -26.43
CA ALA A 2 46.07 22.29 -27.17
C ALA A 2 46.37 20.88 -26.61
N LEU A 3 46.32 19.74 -27.31
CA LEU A 3 46.37 19.34 -28.75
C LEU A 3 45.60 17.99 -28.94
N SER A 4 45.42 17.33 -30.10
CA SER A 4 45.26 17.66 -31.54
C SER A 4 45.06 16.36 -32.36
N CYS A 5 44.50 16.41 -33.58
CA CYS A 5 44.69 15.43 -34.70
C CYS A 5 44.41 13.91 -34.43
N SER A 6 43.36 13.28 -34.98
CA SER A 6 43.12 12.91 -36.40
C SER A 6 43.94 11.73 -36.95
N VAL A 7 43.26 10.59 -37.24
CA VAL A 7 43.57 9.68 -38.37
C VAL A 7 42.25 9.15 -38.94
N SER A 8 42.15 9.10 -40.28
CA SER A 8 40.99 8.59 -41.02
C SER A 8 41.32 7.23 -41.65
N LEU A 9 40.30 6.40 -41.92
CA LEU A 9 40.38 5.31 -42.90
C LEU A 9 39.06 5.18 -43.67
N THR A 10 39.16 5.07 -45.00
CA THR A 10 38.04 5.19 -45.96
C THR A 10 38.04 4.05 -46.99
N ALA A 11 36.88 3.45 -47.26
CA ALA A 11 36.40 2.88 -48.56
C ALA A 11 35.09 2.10 -48.29
N ALA A 12 33.91 2.45 -48.83
CA ALA A 12 33.43 2.20 -50.20
C ALA A 12 33.32 0.68 -50.50
N SER A 13 32.17 0.08 -50.86
CA SER A 13 31.11 0.43 -51.84
C SER A 13 29.76 -0.27 -51.49
N GLY A 14 28.57 0.04 -52.04
CA GLY A 14 28.18 0.90 -53.16
C GLY A 14 26.64 1.04 -53.30
N TRP A 15 26.19 1.80 -54.31
CA TRP A 15 24.79 2.24 -54.58
C TRP A 15 24.11 1.35 -55.66
N PRO A 16 22.75 1.31 -55.84
CA PRO A 16 21.98 2.45 -56.36
C PRO A 16 20.52 2.68 -55.87
N PHE A 17 20.06 3.90 -56.18
CA PHE A 17 18.70 4.45 -56.05
C PHE A 17 17.70 3.88 -57.09
N PRO A 18 16.41 4.23 -56.96
CA PRO A 18 15.87 5.17 -57.96
C PRO A 18 15.34 6.47 -57.34
N GLN A 19 15.58 7.59 -58.02
CA GLN A 19 14.92 8.87 -57.75
C GLN A 19 13.59 8.92 -58.51
N ASN A 20 12.62 9.68 -57.99
CA ASN A 20 12.06 10.72 -58.85
C ASN A 20 11.62 11.95 -58.06
N ARG A 21 11.73 13.12 -58.69
CA ARG A 21 11.49 14.43 -58.08
C ARG A 21 10.11 14.94 -58.49
N ASN A 22 9.52 15.80 -57.67
CA ASN A 22 9.09 17.11 -58.18
C ASN A 22 9.01 18.13 -57.04
N THR A 23 9.54 19.32 -57.30
CA THR A 23 9.59 20.45 -56.36
C THR A 23 8.95 21.67 -57.01
N GLU A 24 7.89 22.20 -56.41
CA GLU A 24 7.48 23.58 -56.67
C GLU A 24 7.25 24.32 -55.34
N ARG A 25 7.84 25.52 -55.23
CA ARG A 25 7.58 26.50 -54.17
C ARG A 25 6.72 27.61 -54.75
N VAL A 26 5.55 27.94 -54.18
CA VAL A 26 4.98 29.32 -54.23
C VAL A 26 4.06 29.60 -53.02
N LYS A 27 4.49 30.59 -52.22
CA LYS A 27 3.74 31.55 -51.35
C LYS A 27 2.75 31.09 -50.25
N PRO A 28 2.67 31.86 -49.13
CA PRO A 28 1.71 31.63 -48.06
C PRO A 28 0.32 32.20 -48.40
N ILE A 29 -0.73 31.51 -47.96
CA ILE A 29 -2.10 32.02 -47.96
C ILE A 29 -2.55 32.16 -46.50
N LEU A 30 -2.61 33.42 -46.04
CA LEU A 30 -3.40 33.78 -44.87
C LEU A 30 -4.87 33.50 -45.18
N LYS A 31 -5.49 32.57 -44.45
CA LYS A 31 -6.94 32.47 -44.33
C LYS A 31 -7.32 32.73 -42.89
N GLU A 32 -8.19 33.72 -42.71
CA GLU A 32 -8.81 34.05 -41.43
C GLU A 32 -9.55 32.83 -40.89
N PHE A 33 -9.06 32.25 -39.79
CA PHE A 33 -9.85 31.32 -39.00
C PHE A 33 -10.71 32.13 -38.03
N LYS A 34 -12.00 32.26 -38.36
CA LYS A 34 -13.02 32.65 -37.37
C LYS A 34 -13.09 31.52 -36.33
N PRO A 35 -12.99 31.79 -35.03
CA PRO A 35 -13.20 30.77 -34.01
C PRO A 35 -14.70 30.46 -33.89
N THR A 36 -15.17 29.50 -34.68
CA THR A 36 -16.37 28.74 -34.29
C THR A 36 -15.96 27.82 -33.15
N LEU A 37 -16.42 28.09 -31.93
CA LEU A 37 -16.26 27.16 -30.81
C LEU A 37 -16.90 25.81 -31.19
N PRO A 38 -16.19 24.68 -31.05
CA PRO A 38 -16.82 23.37 -30.99
C PRO A 38 -17.47 23.21 -29.61
N SER A 39 -18.68 23.75 -29.44
CA SER A 39 -19.48 23.59 -28.23
C SER A 39 -20.08 22.17 -28.15
N THR A 40 -19.22 21.15 -27.99
CA THR A 40 -19.48 19.79 -27.48
C THR A 40 -18.19 18.98 -27.59
N GLN A 41 -17.17 19.31 -26.78
CA GLN A 41 -16.05 18.41 -26.57
C GLN A 41 -16.23 17.78 -25.19
N LYS A 42 -16.49 16.46 -25.14
CA LYS A 42 -16.33 15.70 -23.91
C LYS A 42 -14.82 15.52 -23.71
N TRP A 43 -14.33 15.98 -22.57
CA TRP A 43 -12.90 15.97 -22.24
C TRP A 43 -12.52 14.56 -21.74
N SER A 44 -11.31 14.10 -22.03
CA SER A 44 -10.85 12.69 -21.90
C SER A 44 -11.78 11.62 -22.52
N VAL A 45 -11.65 11.37 -23.82
CA VAL A 45 -12.20 10.14 -24.44
C VAL A 45 -11.18 9.50 -25.40
N SER A 46 -10.27 8.71 -24.84
CA SER A 46 -9.76 7.53 -25.54
C SER A 46 -10.81 6.43 -25.48
N GLN A 47 -11.63 6.28 -26.53
CA GLN A 47 -12.75 5.34 -26.59
C GLN A 47 -12.32 3.85 -26.71
N LYS A 48 -11.14 3.48 -26.20
CA LYS A 48 -10.46 2.20 -26.47
C LYS A 48 -9.83 1.50 -25.27
N GLN A 49 -9.87 2.06 -24.07
CA GLN A 49 -9.49 1.35 -22.85
C GLN A 49 -10.70 1.21 -21.93
N THR A 50 -11.29 0.01 -21.95
CA THR A 50 -12.10 -0.48 -20.83
C THR A 50 -11.24 -0.37 -19.58
N LEU A 51 -11.69 0.40 -18.58
CA LEU A 51 -10.98 0.63 -17.32
C LEU A 51 -10.41 -0.69 -16.77
N ALA A 52 -9.09 -0.76 -16.59
CA ALA A 52 -8.38 -2.01 -16.36
C ALA A 52 -8.42 -2.52 -14.91
N PHE A 53 -9.25 -1.92 -14.05
CA PHE A 53 -9.84 -2.66 -12.95
C PHE A 53 -10.99 -3.49 -13.51
N GLY A 54 -10.70 -4.76 -13.82
CA GLY A 54 -11.72 -5.73 -14.19
C GLY A 54 -12.84 -5.79 -13.13
N PRO A 55 -14.08 -6.10 -13.52
CA PRO A 55 -15.23 -6.08 -12.62
C PRO A 55 -14.91 -6.87 -11.35
N THR A 56 -15.25 -6.28 -10.20
CA THR A 56 -14.94 -6.75 -8.84
C THR A 56 -14.76 -8.25 -8.82
N LYS A 57 -13.50 -8.72 -8.74
CA LYS A 57 -13.22 -10.16 -8.59
C LYS A 57 -14.14 -10.64 -7.49
N GLN A 58 -14.97 -11.64 -7.79
CA GLN A 58 -15.81 -12.25 -6.76
C GLN A 58 -14.85 -12.92 -5.79
N TYR A 59 -14.50 -12.22 -4.72
CA TYR A 59 -13.87 -12.79 -3.55
C TYR A 59 -14.90 -13.75 -2.96
N PRO A 60 -14.73 -15.08 -3.01
CA PRO A 60 -15.58 -15.98 -2.22
C PRO A 60 -15.38 -15.64 -0.75
N ILE A 61 -16.32 -14.88 -0.18
CA ILE A 61 -16.35 -14.58 1.25
C ILE A 61 -16.86 -15.83 1.96
N THR A 62 -15.93 -16.64 2.47
CA THR A 62 -16.25 -17.72 3.40
C THR A 62 -16.45 -17.08 4.77
N ILE A 63 -17.69 -16.82 5.15
CA ILE A 63 -18.00 -16.40 6.52
C ILE A 63 -17.80 -17.63 7.41
N ASN A 64 -16.71 -17.64 8.19
CA ASN A 64 -16.51 -18.64 9.23
C ASN A 64 -17.45 -18.30 10.39
N ASN A 65 -18.61 -18.98 10.43
CA ASN A 65 -19.51 -18.99 11.59
C ASN A 65 -18.93 -19.84 12.74
N ASP A 66 -17.67 -19.61 13.11
CA ASP A 66 -17.16 -20.10 14.38
C ASP A 66 -17.75 -19.19 15.47
N ASP A 67 -18.65 -19.76 16.28
CA ASP A 67 -18.99 -19.23 17.60
C ASP A 67 -17.71 -19.26 18.44
N SER A 68 -16.88 -18.22 18.31
CA SER A 68 -15.65 -18.06 19.09
C SER A 68 -16.00 -18.16 20.56
N ASP A 69 -15.17 -18.85 21.35
CA ASP A 69 -15.35 -18.98 22.80
C ASP A 69 -15.31 -17.61 23.50
N THR A 70 -16.47 -16.96 23.55
CA THR A 70 -16.64 -15.62 24.11
C THR A 70 -16.40 -15.60 25.62
N ALA A 71 -16.56 -16.74 26.30
CA ALA A 71 -16.24 -16.86 27.72
C ALA A 71 -14.72 -16.89 27.91
N GLY A 72 -14.01 -17.77 27.19
CA GLY A 72 -12.54 -17.85 27.22
C GLY A 72 -11.86 -16.56 26.77
N TYR A 73 -12.39 -15.86 25.77
CA TYR A 73 -11.89 -14.54 25.37
C TYR A 73 -12.03 -13.50 26.49
N ALA A 74 -13.21 -13.38 27.12
CA ALA A 74 -13.45 -12.42 28.18
C ALA A 74 -12.54 -12.69 29.40
N GLU A 75 -12.29 -13.96 29.72
CA GLU A 75 -11.36 -14.38 30.77
C GLU A 75 -9.91 -13.98 30.45
N LYS A 76 -9.43 -14.23 29.21
CA LYS A 76 -8.09 -13.78 28.76
C LYS A 76 -7.93 -12.26 28.88
N LEU A 77 -8.93 -11.50 28.43
CA LEU A 77 -8.91 -10.04 28.49
C LEU A 77 -8.84 -9.51 29.94
N GLN A 78 -9.66 -10.03 30.84
CA GLN A 78 -9.64 -9.65 32.26
C GLN A 78 -8.35 -10.09 32.95
N THR A 79 -7.82 -11.27 32.61
CA THR A 79 -6.52 -11.76 33.08
C THR A 79 -5.41 -10.80 32.68
N PHE A 80 -5.36 -10.38 31.41
CA PHE A 80 -4.34 -9.44 30.96
C PHE A 80 -4.50 -8.03 31.55
N LYS A 81 -5.73 -7.55 31.78
CA LYS A 81 -5.97 -6.31 32.57
C LYS A 81 -5.37 -6.42 33.98
N HIS A 82 -5.52 -7.56 34.65
CA HIS A 82 -4.90 -7.77 35.97
C HIS A 82 -3.36 -7.78 35.90
N ILE A 83 -2.78 -8.47 34.91
CA ILE A 83 -1.33 -8.48 34.66
C ILE A 83 -0.83 -7.06 34.41
N LEU A 84 -1.47 -6.29 33.52
CA LEU A 84 -1.09 -4.90 33.21
C LEU A 84 -1.16 -3.97 34.43
N ARG A 85 -2.18 -4.12 35.29
CA ARG A 85 -2.31 -3.33 36.53
C ARG A 85 -1.20 -3.63 37.54
N LYS A 86 -0.75 -4.89 37.64
CA LYS A 86 0.29 -5.35 38.57
C LYS A 86 1.70 -5.11 38.05
N GLU A 87 2.01 -5.61 36.86
CA GLU A 87 3.33 -5.52 36.25
C GLU A 87 3.63 -4.08 35.77
N GLY A 88 2.61 -3.33 35.38
CA GLY A 88 2.71 -1.91 35.06
C GLY A 88 2.89 -0.98 36.26
N GLU A 89 3.03 -1.50 37.49
CA GLU A 89 3.49 -0.69 38.62
C GLU A 89 4.95 -0.23 38.43
N GLU A 90 5.81 -1.08 37.85
CA GLU A 90 7.21 -0.76 37.55
C GLU A 90 7.31 0.23 36.37
N PRO A 91 8.02 1.38 36.52
CA PRO A 91 8.05 2.42 35.51
C PRO A 91 8.48 2.00 34.09
N ILE A 92 9.49 1.16 33.91
CA ILE A 92 10.00 0.81 32.56
C ILE A 92 9.11 -0.27 31.92
N GLN A 93 8.76 -1.30 32.68
CA GLN A 93 7.88 -2.40 32.26
C GLN A 93 6.48 -1.89 31.91
N GLY A 94 5.92 -0.96 32.68
CA GLY A 94 4.65 -0.31 32.33
C GLY A 94 4.67 0.41 30.99
N LEU A 95 5.77 1.11 30.65
CA LEU A 95 5.94 1.73 29.33
C LEU A 95 6.08 0.67 28.22
N ALA A 96 6.88 -0.38 28.45
CA ALA A 96 7.07 -1.46 27.48
C ALA A 96 5.78 -2.25 27.19
N MET A 97 4.94 -2.46 28.21
CA MET A 97 3.63 -3.11 28.05
C MET A 97 2.68 -2.24 27.22
N ILE A 98 2.62 -0.93 27.46
CA ILE A 98 1.81 0.00 26.64
C ILE A 98 2.28 -0.02 25.19
N ASP A 99 3.60 0.04 24.94
CA ASP A 99 4.13 0.00 23.57
C ASP A 99 3.75 -1.29 22.84
N ALA A 100 3.84 -2.43 23.52
CA ALA A 100 3.40 -3.71 22.98
C ALA A 100 1.90 -3.69 22.65
N ILE A 101 1.06 -3.25 23.57
CA ILE A 101 -0.40 -3.15 23.39
C ILE A 101 -0.77 -2.24 22.20
N GLN A 102 -0.10 -1.09 22.06
CA GLN A 102 -0.33 -0.15 20.96
C GLN A 102 0.17 -0.69 19.60
N ARG A 103 1.36 -1.29 19.55
CA ARG A 103 1.91 -1.91 18.32
C ARG A 103 1.09 -3.09 17.81
N LEU A 104 0.35 -3.76 18.71
CA LEU A 104 -0.57 -4.83 18.39
C LEU A 104 -1.98 -4.36 18.05
N SER A 105 -2.25 -3.05 18.11
CA SER A 105 -3.53 -2.45 17.78
C SER A 105 -4.71 -2.99 18.62
N ILE A 106 -4.48 -3.32 19.89
CA ILE A 106 -5.55 -3.74 20.84
C ILE A 106 -5.74 -2.76 22.01
N ASP A 107 -5.21 -1.54 21.88
CA ASP A 107 -5.13 -0.53 22.95
C ASP A 107 -6.49 0.00 23.42
N TYR A 108 -7.53 -0.06 22.56
CA TYR A 108 -8.89 0.37 22.90
C TYR A 108 -9.49 -0.38 24.10
N HIS A 109 -9.05 -1.62 24.39
CA HIS A 109 -9.48 -2.36 25.59
C HIS A 109 -8.88 -1.83 26.89
N PHE A 110 -7.76 -1.12 26.83
CA PHE A 110 -6.90 -0.84 27.98
C PHE A 110 -6.77 0.65 28.31
N GLN A 111 -7.65 1.51 27.79
CA GLN A 111 -7.53 2.97 27.95
C GLN A 111 -7.44 3.39 29.42
N GLU A 112 -8.28 2.83 30.32
CA GLU A 112 -8.21 3.11 31.76
C GLU A 112 -6.84 2.75 32.38
N GLU A 113 -6.28 1.59 32.01
CA GLU A 113 -4.97 1.15 32.48
C GLU A 113 -3.82 1.99 31.90
N ILE A 114 -3.88 2.28 30.59
CA ILE A 114 -2.92 3.12 29.87
C ILE A 114 -2.89 4.53 30.47
N ASP A 115 -4.05 5.17 30.64
CA ASP A 115 -4.16 6.51 31.20
C ASP A 115 -3.63 6.56 32.65
N SER A 116 -3.94 5.54 33.47
CA SER A 116 -3.43 5.43 34.84
C SER A 116 -1.91 5.30 34.90
N ILE A 117 -1.31 4.47 34.04
CA ILE A 117 0.14 4.32 33.95
C ILE A 117 0.76 5.63 33.43
N LEU A 118 0.29 6.19 32.31
CA LEU A 118 0.84 7.40 31.70
C LEU A 118 0.69 8.63 32.60
N THR A 119 -0.41 8.75 33.35
CA THR A 119 -0.57 9.79 34.39
C THR A 119 0.57 9.73 35.40
N ARG A 120 0.91 8.54 35.92
CA ARG A 120 2.06 8.36 36.83
C ARG A 120 3.39 8.69 36.16
N GLN A 121 3.59 8.26 34.90
CA GLN A 121 4.81 8.55 34.13
C GLN A 121 5.00 10.05 33.87
N SER A 122 3.91 10.80 33.67
CA SER A 122 3.96 12.25 33.46
C SER A 122 4.54 13.00 34.68
N MET A 123 4.26 12.53 35.90
CA MET A 123 4.80 13.11 37.13
C MET A 123 6.31 12.89 37.26
N LEU A 124 6.82 11.77 36.73
CA LEU A 124 8.24 11.40 36.72
C LEU A 124 9.08 12.15 35.67
N LEU A 125 8.47 12.94 34.77
CA LEU A 125 9.21 13.80 33.84
C LEU A 125 10.13 14.79 34.56
N SER A 126 9.70 15.27 35.74
CA SER A 126 10.47 16.21 36.57
C SER A 126 11.76 15.63 37.16
N THR A 127 11.92 14.30 37.14
CA THR A 127 13.09 13.57 37.68
C THR A 127 13.99 12.99 36.58
N ILE A 128 13.89 13.46 35.34
CA ILE A 128 14.78 13.05 34.26
C ILE A 128 16.15 13.75 34.41
N HIS A 129 17.21 12.96 34.44
CA HIS A 129 18.60 13.43 34.58
C HIS A 129 19.48 12.96 33.40
N SER A 130 20.68 13.53 33.28
CA SER A 130 21.63 13.26 32.19
C SER A 130 22.20 11.84 32.13
N ASP A 131 21.97 11.07 33.20
CA ASP A 131 22.44 9.69 33.35
C ASP A 131 21.33 8.67 33.10
N ASN A 132 20.11 9.12 32.79
CA ASN A 132 18.97 8.25 32.46
C ASN A 132 19.19 7.53 31.13
N ASN A 133 18.58 6.34 30.99
CA ASN A 133 18.66 5.54 29.78
C ASN A 133 17.94 6.24 28.60
N LEU A 134 18.58 6.31 27.43
CA LEU A 134 18.01 6.93 26.23
C LEU A 134 16.71 6.21 25.79
N TYR A 135 16.71 4.87 25.85
CA TYR A 135 15.52 4.06 25.59
C TYR A 135 14.33 4.48 26.44
N GLU A 136 14.53 4.61 27.76
CA GLU A 136 13.48 4.96 28.71
C GLU A 136 12.93 6.38 28.46
N VAL A 137 13.83 7.37 28.30
CA VAL A 137 13.41 8.76 28.10
C VAL A 137 12.68 8.92 26.76
N ALA A 138 13.18 8.32 25.69
CA ALA A 138 12.55 8.40 24.38
C ALA A 138 11.20 7.66 24.33
N LEU A 139 11.11 6.46 24.94
CA LEU A 139 9.87 5.72 25.05
C LEU A 139 8.81 6.48 25.88
N ARG A 140 9.20 7.02 27.04
CA ARG A 140 8.32 7.83 27.90
C ARG A 140 7.82 9.08 27.18
N PHE A 141 8.72 9.81 26.52
CA PHE A 141 8.37 11.00 25.73
C PHE A 141 7.34 10.65 24.65
N ARG A 142 7.63 9.60 23.87
CA ARG A 142 6.76 9.14 22.77
C ARG A 142 5.38 8.75 23.26
N LEU A 143 5.27 7.85 24.24
CA LEU A 143 3.97 7.35 24.71
C LEU A 143 3.12 8.47 25.34
N LEU A 144 3.74 9.40 26.06
CA LEU A 144 3.04 10.58 26.59
C LEU A 144 2.54 11.51 25.47
N ARG A 145 3.38 11.82 24.48
CA ARG A 145 2.96 12.61 23.29
C ARG A 145 1.86 11.91 22.49
N GLN A 146 1.92 10.59 22.33
CA GLN A 146 0.88 9.78 21.67
C GLN A 146 -0.48 9.89 22.40
N GLN A 147 -0.47 9.98 23.73
CA GLN A 147 -1.68 10.19 24.55
C GLN A 147 -2.03 11.68 24.75
N GLY A 148 -1.46 12.58 23.93
CA GLY A 148 -1.81 14.01 23.93
C GLY A 148 -1.18 14.86 25.04
N TYR A 149 -0.20 14.34 25.80
CA TYR A 149 0.50 15.15 26.81
C TYR A 149 1.54 16.07 26.14
N HIS A 150 1.52 17.35 26.51
CA HIS A 150 2.53 18.32 26.07
C HIS A 150 3.87 18.17 26.83
N VAL A 151 4.66 17.16 26.47
CA VAL A 151 6.02 16.95 27.00
C VAL A 151 7.02 17.79 26.19
N SER A 152 7.87 18.60 26.83
CA SER A 152 8.90 19.40 26.12
C SER A 152 9.96 18.51 25.48
N ALA A 153 10.31 18.75 24.21
CA ALA A 153 11.42 18.06 23.55
C ALA A 153 12.81 18.37 24.14
N GLY A 154 12.95 19.43 24.95
CA GLY A 154 14.21 19.76 25.65
C GLY A 154 14.70 18.67 26.62
N VAL A 155 13.89 17.64 26.93
CA VAL A 155 14.36 16.44 27.62
C VAL A 155 15.53 15.76 26.89
N PHE A 156 15.62 15.91 25.56
CA PHE A 156 16.67 15.31 24.75
C PHE A 156 18.01 16.08 24.78
N ASP A 157 18.03 17.34 25.24
CA ASP A 157 19.28 18.10 25.39
C ASP A 157 20.21 17.48 26.45
N ASN A 158 19.67 16.71 27.40
CA ASN A 158 20.43 15.88 28.33
C ASN A 158 21.37 14.86 27.64
N PHE A 159 21.07 14.49 26.40
CA PHE A 159 21.86 13.56 25.59
C PHE A 159 22.85 14.28 24.64
N LYS A 160 22.92 15.61 24.69
CA LYS A 160 23.85 16.43 23.91
C LYS A 160 25.13 16.79 24.69
N ASP A 161 26.23 16.94 23.97
CA ASP A 161 27.53 17.40 24.47
C ASP A 161 27.56 18.94 24.66
N ASN A 162 28.69 19.46 25.14
CA ASN A 162 28.88 20.90 25.37
C ASN A 162 28.88 21.73 24.07
N GLU A 163 28.93 21.09 22.90
CA GLU A 163 28.87 21.71 21.58
C GLU A 163 27.43 21.64 20.99
N GLY A 164 26.46 21.12 21.76
CA GLY A 164 25.05 21.02 21.37
C GLY A 164 24.73 19.82 20.48
N ARG A 165 25.62 18.83 20.35
CA ARG A 165 25.46 17.67 19.46
C ARG A 165 25.20 16.40 20.25
N PHE A 166 24.42 15.46 19.70
CA PHE A 166 24.16 14.19 20.38
C PHE A 166 25.46 13.42 20.67
N LYS A 167 25.63 12.96 21.92
CA LYS A 167 26.86 12.33 22.41
C LYS A 167 27.17 11.07 21.60
N GLN A 168 28.35 11.00 20.98
CA GLN A 168 28.78 9.85 20.18
C GLN A 168 28.70 8.49 20.91
N LYS A 169 28.82 8.47 22.25
CA LYS A 169 28.66 7.26 23.09
C LYS A 169 27.32 6.54 22.90
N LEU A 170 26.30 7.22 22.39
CA LEU A 170 24.96 6.67 22.15
C LEU A 170 24.93 5.69 20.95
N SER A 171 25.97 5.66 20.10
CA SER A 171 26.02 4.77 18.94
C SER A 171 26.00 3.27 19.27
N GLY A 172 26.25 2.89 20.52
CA GLY A 172 26.16 1.51 21.00
C GLY A 172 24.77 1.11 21.52
N ASP A 173 23.87 2.05 21.76
CA ASP A 173 22.53 1.80 22.30
C ASP A 173 21.50 1.76 21.16
N ILE A 174 21.44 0.63 20.47
CA ILE A 174 20.54 0.44 19.32
C ILE A 174 19.08 0.63 19.71
N MET A 175 18.64 0.11 20.86
CA MET A 175 17.24 0.25 21.30
C MET A 175 16.92 1.68 21.71
N GLY A 176 17.84 2.40 22.36
CA GLY A 176 17.72 3.83 22.60
C GLY A 176 17.65 4.64 21.32
N LEU A 177 18.46 4.32 20.30
CA LEU A 177 18.40 4.97 18.99
C LEU A 177 17.07 4.69 18.26
N VAL A 178 16.56 3.45 18.27
CA VAL A 178 15.24 3.13 17.70
C VAL A 178 14.13 3.90 18.42
N SER A 179 14.15 3.94 19.76
CA SER A 179 13.17 4.70 20.53
C SER A 179 13.27 6.21 20.28
N LEU A 180 14.47 6.75 20.10
CA LEU A 180 14.71 8.16 19.75
C LEU A 180 14.17 8.48 18.34
N TYR A 181 14.41 7.60 17.37
CA TYR A 181 13.86 7.73 16.02
C TYR A 181 12.33 7.72 16.03
N GLU A 182 11.72 6.75 16.72
CA GLU A 182 10.26 6.66 16.87
C GLU A 182 9.68 7.90 17.60
N ALA A 183 10.39 8.42 18.60
CA ALA A 183 10.01 9.64 19.32
C ALA A 183 10.08 10.91 18.44
N SER A 184 11.07 11.02 17.56
CA SER A 184 11.23 12.17 16.64
C SER A 184 10.04 12.36 15.70
N GLN A 185 9.27 11.30 15.42
CA GLN A 185 8.09 11.36 14.56
C GLN A 185 6.92 12.15 15.17
N LEU A 186 6.96 12.42 16.49
CA LEU A 186 6.00 13.24 17.23
C LEU A 186 6.44 14.69 17.41
N SER A 187 7.40 15.17 16.59
CA SER A 187 7.79 16.57 16.57
C SER A 187 6.62 17.50 16.23
N ILE A 188 6.62 18.68 16.84
CA ILE A 188 5.72 19.78 16.49
C ILE A 188 6.53 20.96 15.94
N ARG A 189 5.85 22.01 15.45
CA ARG A 189 6.53 23.18 14.86
C ARG A 189 7.41 23.89 15.89
N GLY A 190 8.66 24.15 15.53
CA GLY A 190 9.66 24.79 16.38
C GLY A 190 10.45 23.85 17.30
N GLU A 191 10.30 22.53 17.16
CA GLU A 191 11.09 21.53 17.91
C GLU A 191 12.28 20.99 17.09
N ASP A 192 13.17 21.88 16.65
CA ASP A 192 14.36 21.55 15.83
C ASP A 192 15.21 20.43 16.44
N VAL A 193 15.26 20.34 17.79
CA VAL A 193 15.94 19.27 18.54
C VAL A 193 15.43 17.86 18.21
N LEU A 194 14.15 17.70 17.83
CA LEU A 194 13.60 16.40 17.40
C LEU A 194 13.92 16.09 15.94
N ASP A 195 13.98 17.10 15.07
CA ASP A 195 14.45 16.89 13.70
C ASP A 195 15.93 16.44 13.71
N GLU A 196 16.78 17.13 14.49
CA GLU A 196 18.17 16.72 14.74
C GLU A 196 18.26 15.30 15.35
N ALA A 197 17.38 14.96 16.29
CA ALA A 197 17.34 13.63 16.90
C ALA A 197 16.93 12.54 15.90
N GLY A 198 15.98 12.85 15.02
CA GLY A 198 15.52 11.98 13.94
C GLY A 198 16.64 11.70 12.95
N ASP A 199 17.30 12.75 12.45
CA ASP A 199 18.43 12.61 11.51
C ASP A 199 19.62 11.86 12.12
N TYR A 200 19.99 12.20 13.37
CA TYR A 200 21.07 11.54 14.09
C TYR A 200 20.80 10.04 14.30
N SER A 201 19.60 9.69 14.79
CA SER A 201 19.23 8.29 15.02
C SER A 201 19.09 7.52 13.71
N PHE A 202 18.45 8.09 12.69
CA PHE A 202 18.32 7.49 11.36
C PHE A 202 19.69 7.12 10.75
N GLN A 203 20.66 8.04 10.79
CA GLN A 203 21.99 7.81 10.20
C GLN A 203 22.74 6.67 10.92
N LEU A 204 22.70 6.63 12.25
CA LEU A 204 23.37 5.58 13.03
C LEU A 204 22.68 4.22 12.86
N LEU A 205 21.35 4.18 12.93
CA LEU A 205 20.56 2.97 12.72
C LEU A 205 20.76 2.38 11.32
N ARG A 206 20.74 3.22 10.28
CA ARG A 206 21.01 2.80 8.91
C ARG A 206 22.43 2.24 8.74
N SER A 207 23.39 2.79 9.49
CA SER A 207 24.78 2.32 9.49
C SER A 207 24.99 1.02 10.29
N SER A 208 24.15 0.75 11.29
CA SER A 208 24.28 -0.48 12.11
C SER A 208 23.70 -1.73 11.43
N LEU A 209 22.84 -1.57 10.42
CA LEU A 209 22.21 -2.67 9.67
C LEU A 209 23.20 -3.67 9.04
N THR A 210 24.46 -3.27 8.80
CA THR A 210 25.51 -4.15 8.23
C THR A 210 26.23 -5.02 9.27
N HIS A 211 25.95 -4.83 10.57
CA HIS A 211 26.72 -5.40 11.68
C HIS A 211 25.88 -6.03 12.80
N GLN A 212 24.56 -6.12 12.62
CA GLN A 212 23.61 -6.66 13.60
C GLN A 212 23.24 -8.13 13.32
N ASP A 213 22.71 -8.81 14.34
CA ASP A 213 22.01 -10.07 14.13
C ASP A 213 20.71 -9.86 13.33
N TYR A 214 20.15 -10.96 12.81
CA TYR A 214 18.97 -10.92 11.94
C TYR A 214 17.72 -10.31 12.61
N ASN A 215 17.53 -10.51 13.92
CA ASN A 215 16.36 -9.99 14.63
C ASN A 215 16.49 -8.49 14.88
N GLN A 216 17.66 -8.03 15.35
CA GLN A 216 17.94 -6.60 15.52
C GLN A 216 17.90 -5.85 14.19
N ALA A 217 18.56 -6.36 13.14
CA ALA A 217 18.58 -5.73 11.82
C ALA A 217 17.16 -5.60 11.22
N ARG A 218 16.28 -6.56 11.48
CA ARG A 218 14.87 -6.50 11.10
C ARG A 218 14.08 -5.48 11.93
N LEU A 219 14.25 -5.45 13.25
CA LEU A 219 13.58 -4.46 14.11
C LEU A 219 13.95 -3.02 13.72
N VAL A 220 15.25 -2.78 13.47
CA VAL A 220 15.76 -1.50 13.01
C VAL A 220 15.16 -1.15 11.64
N ARG A 221 15.22 -2.06 10.66
CA ARG A 221 14.64 -1.84 9.34
C ARG A 221 13.15 -1.49 9.41
N ASN A 222 12.37 -2.31 10.12
CA ASN A 222 10.93 -2.11 10.25
C ASN A 222 10.60 -0.75 10.89
N SER A 223 11.36 -0.31 11.89
CA SER A 223 11.15 1.01 12.50
C SER A 223 11.51 2.16 11.56
N LEU A 224 12.58 2.02 10.74
CA LEU A 224 12.98 3.03 9.76
C LEU A 224 12.00 3.14 8.59
N GLU A 225 11.51 2.00 8.07
CA GLU A 225 10.57 1.92 6.93
C GLU A 225 9.12 2.24 7.35
N HIS A 226 8.72 1.78 8.55
CA HIS A 226 7.35 1.89 9.07
C HIS A 226 7.35 2.40 10.53
N PRO A 227 7.77 3.65 10.79
CA PRO A 227 7.70 4.23 12.12
C PRO A 227 6.27 4.20 12.66
N HIS A 228 6.09 3.77 13.90
CA HIS A 228 4.79 3.44 14.49
C HIS A 228 3.83 4.63 14.48
N HIS A 229 4.33 5.85 14.73
CA HIS A 229 3.47 7.04 14.75
C HIS A 229 2.89 7.41 13.37
N LYS A 230 3.58 7.07 12.27
CA LYS A 230 3.17 7.36 10.89
C LYS A 230 2.64 6.13 10.13
N SER A 231 2.52 4.99 10.80
CA SER A 231 2.08 3.71 10.23
C SER A 231 0.84 3.18 10.96
N LEU A 232 -0.03 2.42 10.28
CA LEU A 232 -1.17 1.78 10.93
C LEU A 232 -0.73 0.54 11.71
N ALA A 233 -0.95 0.56 13.02
CA ALA A 233 -0.51 -0.51 13.92
C ALA A 233 -0.97 -1.91 13.46
N SER A 234 -2.23 -2.07 13.07
CA SER A 234 -2.81 -3.32 12.56
C SER A 234 -2.12 -3.89 11.31
N PHE A 235 -1.54 -3.04 10.46
CA PHE A 235 -0.79 -3.46 9.28
C PHE A 235 0.64 -3.90 9.65
N THR A 236 1.21 -3.28 10.70
CA THR A 236 2.57 -3.56 11.19
C THR A 236 2.65 -4.66 12.26
N ALA A 237 1.54 -5.02 12.91
CA ALA A 237 1.51 -5.92 14.08
C ALA A 237 2.16 -7.29 13.80
N LYS A 238 2.04 -7.81 12.57
CA LYS A 238 2.67 -9.06 12.12
C LYS A 238 4.20 -9.08 12.24
N TYR A 239 4.84 -7.91 12.33
CA TYR A 239 6.28 -7.79 12.48
C TYR A 239 6.76 -7.71 13.94
N TYR A 240 5.86 -7.49 14.91
CA TYR A 240 6.24 -7.22 16.30
C TYR A 240 6.72 -8.47 17.06
N PHE A 241 6.09 -9.62 16.82
CA PHE A 241 6.40 -10.85 17.56
C PHE A 241 7.32 -11.80 16.80
N ASN A 242 8.54 -12.01 17.34
CA ASN A 242 9.55 -12.90 16.75
C ASN A 242 10.47 -13.61 17.76
N ASP A 243 10.42 -13.26 19.04
CA ASP A 243 11.23 -13.90 20.09
C ASP A 243 10.40 -14.96 20.86
N GLU A 244 11.09 -15.87 21.57
CA GLU A 244 10.42 -16.86 22.42
C GLU A 244 9.61 -16.15 23.53
N PRO A 245 8.28 -16.36 23.62
CA PRO A 245 7.45 -15.60 24.54
C PRO A 245 7.75 -15.98 25.99
N ASN A 246 8.02 -14.98 26.85
CA ASN A 246 8.21 -15.20 28.27
C ASN A 246 7.42 -14.18 29.11
N GLY A 247 6.90 -14.64 30.25
CA GLY A 247 5.99 -13.88 31.09
C GLY A 247 4.83 -13.28 30.28
N TRP A 248 4.40 -12.08 30.68
CA TRP A 248 3.26 -11.31 30.15
C TRP A 248 3.19 -11.18 28.63
N ILE A 249 4.33 -11.33 27.91
CA ILE A 249 4.37 -11.31 26.45
C ILE A 249 3.57 -12.49 25.87
N SER A 250 3.57 -13.65 26.53
CA SER A 250 2.84 -14.84 26.08
C SER A 250 1.32 -14.65 26.17
N GLU A 251 0.82 -14.13 27.29
CA GLU A 251 -0.61 -13.84 27.47
C GLU A 251 -1.07 -12.71 26.54
N LEU A 252 -0.22 -11.69 26.32
CA LEU A 252 -0.50 -10.63 25.35
C LEU A 252 -0.56 -11.16 23.91
N GLN A 253 0.36 -12.06 23.52
CA GLN A 253 0.36 -12.70 22.20
C GLN A 253 -0.92 -13.49 21.95
N GLU A 254 -1.34 -14.30 22.93
CA GLU A 254 -2.54 -15.12 22.80
C GLU A 254 -3.82 -14.28 22.71
N LEU A 255 -3.90 -13.21 23.52
CA LEU A 255 -5.01 -12.26 23.48
C LEU A 255 -5.03 -11.49 22.15
N ALA A 256 -3.90 -10.94 21.71
CA ALA A 256 -3.79 -10.20 20.46
C ALA A 256 -4.13 -11.07 19.24
N LYS A 257 -3.73 -12.35 19.26
CA LYS A 257 -4.11 -13.31 18.22
C LYS A 257 -5.62 -13.52 18.17
N THR A 258 -6.24 -13.86 19.30
CA THR A 258 -7.70 -14.11 19.39
C THR A 258 -8.48 -12.85 18.98
N GLU A 259 -7.98 -11.67 19.34
CA GLU A 259 -8.58 -10.40 18.96
C GLU A 259 -8.46 -10.11 17.46
N CYS A 260 -7.32 -10.42 16.84
CA CYS A 260 -7.13 -10.28 15.39
C CYS A 260 -8.14 -11.11 14.60
N GLU A 261 -8.34 -12.38 14.98
CA GLU A 261 -9.34 -13.29 14.38
C GLU A 261 -10.77 -12.73 14.54
N ARG A 262 -11.11 -12.22 15.74
CA ARG A 262 -12.42 -11.63 16.04
C ARG A 262 -12.69 -10.36 15.24
N VAL A 263 -11.71 -9.46 15.15
CA VAL A 263 -11.82 -8.18 14.42
C VAL A 263 -11.85 -8.40 12.91
N GLN A 264 -11.09 -9.37 12.39
CA GLN A 264 -11.17 -9.79 10.99
C GLN A 264 -12.56 -10.30 10.63
N SER A 265 -13.17 -11.16 11.46
CA SER A 265 -14.55 -11.62 11.26
C SER A 265 -15.56 -10.45 11.28
N GLN A 266 -15.41 -9.49 12.19
CA GLN A 266 -16.24 -8.28 12.20
C GLN A 266 -16.11 -7.46 10.89
N HIS A 267 -14.89 -7.28 10.39
CA HIS A 267 -14.65 -6.58 9.11
C HIS A 267 -15.21 -7.35 7.90
N GLN A 268 -15.19 -8.69 7.91
CA GLN A 268 -15.83 -9.49 6.86
C GLN A 268 -17.35 -9.26 6.80
N HIS A 269 -18.01 -9.19 7.96
CA HIS A 269 -19.44 -8.85 8.03
C HIS A 269 -19.72 -7.43 7.53
N GLU A 270 -18.91 -6.45 7.94
CA GLU A 270 -18.98 -5.05 7.45
C GLU A 270 -18.84 -4.97 5.93
N ILE A 271 -17.88 -5.68 5.35
CA ILE A 271 -17.68 -5.76 3.90
C ILE A 271 -18.91 -6.37 3.19
N VAL A 272 -19.50 -7.45 3.72
CA VAL A 272 -20.71 -8.07 3.14
C VAL A 272 -21.88 -7.08 3.13
N GLU A 273 -22.08 -6.32 4.21
CA GLU A 273 -23.12 -5.30 4.29
C GLU A 273 -22.88 -4.16 3.30
N ILE A 274 -21.64 -3.66 3.20
CA ILE A 274 -21.26 -2.58 2.28
C ILE A 274 -21.40 -3.02 0.82
N LEU A 275 -20.95 -4.22 0.45
CA LEU A 275 -21.09 -4.74 -0.90
C LEU A 275 -22.55 -4.95 -1.30
N LYS A 276 -23.40 -5.35 -0.33
CA LYS A 276 -24.85 -5.43 -0.54
C LYS A 276 -25.46 -4.03 -0.72
N TRP A 277 -25.17 -3.09 0.18
CA TRP A 277 -25.63 -1.70 0.08
C TRP A 277 -25.24 -1.06 -1.25
N TRP A 278 -23.98 -1.20 -1.68
CA TRP A 278 -23.47 -0.64 -2.92
C TRP A 278 -24.18 -1.22 -4.15
N LYS A 279 -24.41 -2.54 -4.16
CA LYS A 279 -25.17 -3.22 -5.20
C LYS A 279 -26.63 -2.77 -5.23
N ASP A 280 -27.27 -2.64 -4.08
CA ASP A 280 -28.68 -2.23 -3.96
C ASP A 280 -28.86 -0.73 -4.32
N LEU A 281 -27.81 0.09 -4.15
CA LEU A 281 -27.76 1.50 -4.59
C LEU A 281 -27.67 1.64 -6.12
N GLY A 282 -27.08 0.67 -6.82
CA GLY A 282 -27.11 0.58 -8.29
C GLY A 282 -26.23 1.59 -9.06
N LEU A 283 -25.41 2.41 -8.38
CA LEU A 283 -24.63 3.45 -9.05
C LEU A 283 -23.63 2.90 -10.08
N SER A 284 -22.99 1.75 -9.85
CA SER A 284 -22.03 1.20 -10.83
C SER A 284 -22.67 0.74 -12.15
N THR A 285 -23.98 0.44 -12.17
CA THR A 285 -24.70 0.12 -13.42
C THR A 285 -25.14 1.34 -14.20
N GLU A 286 -25.44 2.45 -13.50
CA GLU A 286 -25.91 3.72 -14.08
C GLU A 286 -24.74 4.65 -14.47
N LEU A 287 -23.70 4.71 -13.64
CA LEU A 287 -22.53 5.59 -13.77
C LEU A 287 -21.29 4.80 -14.24
N ARG A 288 -21.41 4.07 -15.35
CA ARG A 288 -20.37 3.14 -15.87
C ARG A 288 -19.02 3.77 -16.25
N PHE A 289 -18.91 5.08 -16.19
CA PHE A 289 -17.65 5.82 -16.39
C PHE A 289 -16.85 5.95 -15.09
N ALA A 290 -17.50 5.83 -13.93
CA ALA A 290 -16.90 6.02 -12.63
C ALA A 290 -16.27 4.72 -12.11
N ARG A 291 -15.31 4.86 -11.18
CA ARG A 291 -14.63 3.78 -10.48
C ARG A 291 -15.63 2.96 -9.65
N ASP A 292 -15.60 1.63 -9.78
CA ASP A 292 -16.40 0.69 -8.98
C ASP A 292 -15.47 -0.04 -7.99
N GLN A 293 -15.16 0.62 -6.87
CA GLN A 293 -14.15 0.13 -5.90
C GLN A 293 -14.63 0.16 -4.44
N PRO A 294 -15.83 -0.37 -4.10
CA PRO A 294 -16.42 -0.32 -2.75
C PRO A 294 -15.51 -0.86 -1.65
N LEU A 295 -14.67 -1.85 -1.96
CA LEU A 295 -13.70 -2.39 -1.02
C LEU A 295 -12.52 -1.43 -0.77
N LYS A 296 -12.00 -0.72 -1.79
CA LYS A 296 -10.96 0.33 -1.62
C LYS A 296 -11.53 1.46 -0.74
N TRP A 297 -12.78 1.84 -0.95
CA TRP A 297 -13.45 2.88 -0.18
C TRP A 297 -13.69 2.47 1.28
N TYR A 298 -14.02 1.20 1.55
CA TYR A 298 -14.12 0.66 2.90
C TYR A 298 -12.78 0.67 3.67
N MET A 299 -11.65 0.45 3.00
CA MET A 299 -10.33 0.46 3.65
C MET A 299 -10.04 1.79 4.36
N TRP A 300 -10.52 2.92 3.83
CA TRP A 300 -10.47 4.21 4.54
C TRP A 300 -11.19 4.13 5.88
N SER A 301 -12.48 3.75 5.89
CA SER A 301 -13.30 3.69 7.10
C SER A 301 -12.71 2.74 8.16
N MET A 302 -12.21 1.59 7.72
CA MET A 302 -11.54 0.60 8.57
C MET A 302 -10.27 1.16 9.21
N ALA A 303 -9.41 1.82 8.42
CA ALA A 303 -8.20 2.46 8.93
C ALA A 303 -8.51 3.62 9.89
N CYS A 304 -9.49 4.47 9.57
CA CYS A 304 -9.86 5.62 10.40
C CYS A 304 -10.30 5.18 11.80
N LEU A 305 -11.26 4.25 11.87
CA LEU A 305 -11.99 3.88 13.09
C LEU A 305 -11.59 2.48 13.52
N THR A 306 -10.39 2.35 14.10
CA THR A 306 -9.78 1.05 14.46
C THR A 306 -10.43 0.35 15.66
N ASP A 307 -11.24 1.05 16.46
CA ASP A 307 -11.96 0.44 17.58
C ASP A 307 -13.11 -0.45 17.06
N PRO A 308 -13.13 -1.76 17.33
CA PRO A 308 -14.14 -2.68 16.81
C PRO A 308 -15.57 -2.29 17.17
N SER A 309 -15.81 -1.60 18.29
CA SER A 309 -17.13 -1.12 18.71
C SER A 309 -17.75 -0.09 17.75
N LEU A 310 -16.94 0.56 16.91
CA LEU A 310 -17.36 1.57 15.93
C LEU A 310 -17.82 0.97 14.58
N SER A 311 -18.36 -0.26 14.61
CA SER A 311 -18.79 -1.00 13.41
C SER A 311 -19.82 -0.25 12.57
N GLU A 312 -20.89 0.24 13.21
CA GLU A 312 -21.93 1.06 12.56
C GLU A 312 -21.31 2.31 11.92
N GLN A 313 -20.40 2.99 12.63
CA GLN A 313 -19.73 4.19 12.11
C GLN A 313 -18.82 3.87 10.91
N ARG A 314 -18.14 2.72 10.86
CA ARG A 314 -17.36 2.29 9.67
C ARG A 314 -18.26 2.06 8.45
N ILE A 315 -19.39 1.39 8.64
CA ILE A 315 -20.36 1.13 7.56
C ILE A 315 -20.93 2.47 7.05
N GLU A 316 -21.41 3.32 7.95
CA GLU A 316 -21.99 4.62 7.56
C GLU A 316 -20.97 5.59 6.96
N LEU A 317 -19.71 5.58 7.42
CA LEU A 317 -18.63 6.41 6.86
C LEU A 317 -18.17 5.95 5.46
N THR A 318 -18.34 4.68 5.13
CA THR A 318 -17.99 4.17 3.78
C THR A 318 -18.91 4.76 2.72
N LYS A 319 -20.15 5.11 3.06
CA LYS A 319 -21.13 5.69 2.13
C LYS A 319 -20.69 7.08 1.59
N PRO A 320 -20.36 8.09 2.41
CA PRO A 320 -19.84 9.36 1.92
C PRO A 320 -18.46 9.20 1.27
N VAL A 321 -17.57 8.32 1.74
CA VAL A 321 -16.29 8.05 1.05
C VAL A 321 -16.54 7.57 -0.40
N SER A 322 -17.46 6.62 -0.59
CA SER A 322 -17.90 6.17 -1.93
C SER A 322 -18.40 7.34 -2.79
N MET A 323 -19.22 8.22 -2.21
CA MET A 323 -19.78 9.37 -2.93
C MET A 323 -18.74 10.44 -3.28
N ILE A 324 -17.63 10.58 -2.52
CA ILE A 324 -16.51 11.47 -2.89
C ILE A 324 -15.94 11.00 -4.24
N TYR A 325 -15.52 9.74 -4.34
CA TYR A 325 -14.95 9.17 -5.59
C TYR A 325 -15.92 9.24 -6.79
N ILE A 326 -17.22 8.99 -6.58
CA ILE A 326 -18.21 9.10 -7.67
C ILE A 326 -18.39 10.55 -8.15
N ILE A 327 -18.32 11.53 -7.24
CA ILE A 327 -18.42 12.94 -7.61
C ILE A 327 -17.12 13.41 -8.28
N ASP A 328 -15.96 13.01 -7.77
CA ASP A 328 -14.63 13.20 -8.37
C ASP A 328 -14.61 12.76 -9.85
N ASP A 329 -15.05 11.52 -10.14
CA ASP A 329 -15.19 11.00 -11.52
C ASP A 329 -16.19 11.80 -12.40
N ILE A 330 -17.20 12.43 -11.80
CA ILE A 330 -18.12 13.32 -12.53
C ILE A 330 -17.42 14.61 -12.94
N PHE A 331 -16.57 15.19 -12.08
CA PHE A 331 -15.85 16.43 -12.37
C PHE A 331 -14.68 16.23 -13.33
N ASP A 332 -13.91 15.16 -13.17
CA ASP A 332 -12.65 14.99 -13.89
C ASP A 332 -12.79 14.22 -15.21
N VAL A 333 -13.69 13.22 -15.26
CA VAL A 333 -13.75 12.26 -16.39
C VAL A 333 -14.97 12.45 -17.29
N HIS A 334 -16.12 12.88 -16.76
CA HIS A 334 -17.39 12.81 -17.51
C HIS A 334 -18.09 14.15 -17.81
N GLY A 335 -18.13 15.06 -16.84
CA GLY A 335 -18.97 16.26 -16.90
C GLY A 335 -18.42 17.33 -17.85
N THR A 336 -19.31 18.00 -18.58
CA THR A 336 -18.95 19.25 -19.25
C THR A 336 -19.00 20.42 -18.27
N LEU A 337 -18.18 21.46 -18.48
CA LEU A 337 -18.08 22.59 -17.54
C LEU A 337 -19.44 23.25 -17.25
N ASP A 338 -20.34 23.36 -18.23
CA ASP A 338 -21.68 23.91 -18.04
C ASP A 338 -22.57 23.00 -17.16
N GLU A 339 -22.47 21.68 -17.33
CA GLU A 339 -23.16 20.70 -16.47
C GLU A 339 -22.60 20.75 -15.04
N LEU A 340 -21.28 20.86 -14.88
CA LEU A 340 -20.60 20.95 -13.58
C LEU A 340 -20.98 22.23 -12.83
N VAL A 341 -21.08 23.37 -13.52
CA VAL A 341 -21.61 24.62 -12.92
C VAL A 341 -23.03 24.42 -12.39
N CYS A 342 -23.92 23.81 -13.19
CA CYS A 342 -25.28 23.52 -12.78
C CYS A 342 -25.33 22.54 -11.58
N PHE A 343 -24.51 21.48 -11.59
CA PHE A 343 -24.43 20.49 -10.53
C PHE A 343 -23.95 21.11 -9.21
N THR A 344 -22.85 21.87 -9.25
CA THR A 344 -22.34 22.59 -8.07
C THR A 344 -23.37 23.54 -7.49
N GLU A 345 -24.17 24.23 -8.32
CA GLU A 345 -25.20 25.14 -7.81
C GLU A 345 -26.40 24.41 -7.18
N VAL A 346 -26.81 23.27 -7.74
CA VAL A 346 -27.80 22.38 -7.12
C VAL A 346 -27.32 21.86 -5.75
N ILE A 347 -26.04 21.46 -5.63
CA ILE A 347 -25.44 21.04 -4.37
C ILE A 347 -25.35 22.22 -3.37
N ASN A 348 -24.91 23.41 -3.81
CA ASN A 348 -24.79 24.61 -2.97
C ASN A 348 -26.13 25.00 -2.31
N ARG A 349 -27.23 24.90 -3.06
CA ARG A 349 -28.59 25.22 -2.58
C ARG A 349 -29.30 24.03 -1.94
N TRP A 350 -28.80 22.82 -2.16
CA TRP A 350 -29.47 21.55 -1.90
C TRP A 350 -30.88 21.46 -2.53
N ASP A 351 -31.01 22.01 -3.74
CA ASP A 351 -32.31 22.22 -4.41
C ASP A 351 -32.77 20.99 -5.19
N ILE A 352 -33.65 20.20 -4.57
CA ILE A 352 -34.23 18.98 -5.14
C ILE A 352 -35.05 19.27 -6.41
N ALA A 353 -35.69 20.44 -6.53
CA ALA A 353 -36.51 20.77 -7.69
C ALA A 353 -35.65 21.21 -8.88
N ALA A 354 -34.56 21.96 -8.63
CA ALA A 354 -33.56 22.27 -9.65
C ALA A 354 -32.79 21.01 -10.10
N ALA A 355 -32.56 20.05 -9.20
CA ALA A 355 -31.88 18.80 -9.52
C ALA A 355 -32.55 18.04 -10.69
N GLU A 356 -33.88 18.04 -10.78
CA GLU A 356 -34.61 17.35 -11.87
C GLU A 356 -34.33 17.92 -13.28
N GLN A 357 -33.69 19.09 -13.38
CA GLN A 357 -33.29 19.72 -14.65
C GLN A 357 -31.86 19.36 -15.10
N LEU A 358 -31.07 18.69 -14.26
CA LEU A 358 -29.72 18.23 -14.58
C LEU A 358 -29.72 17.15 -15.69
N PRO A 359 -28.55 16.72 -16.19
CA PRO A 359 -28.42 15.44 -16.89
C PRO A 359 -28.83 14.26 -15.99
N ASP A 360 -29.36 13.18 -16.55
CA ASP A 360 -29.91 12.06 -15.77
C ASP A 360 -28.86 11.38 -14.87
N TYR A 361 -27.60 11.27 -15.31
CA TYR A 361 -26.51 10.72 -14.48
C TYR A 361 -26.24 11.57 -13.23
N MET A 362 -26.28 12.90 -13.36
CA MET A 362 -26.17 13.84 -12.24
C MET A 362 -27.41 13.81 -11.33
N LYS A 363 -28.63 13.62 -11.87
CA LYS A 363 -29.84 13.40 -11.05
C LYS A 363 -29.70 12.17 -10.17
N ILE A 364 -29.22 11.06 -10.75
CA ILE A 364 -29.01 9.79 -10.06
C ILE A 364 -27.98 9.98 -8.94
N CYS A 365 -26.84 10.60 -9.23
CA CYS A 365 -25.82 10.94 -8.24
C CYS A 365 -26.37 11.84 -7.11
N PHE A 366 -27.07 12.93 -7.44
CA PHE A 366 -27.65 13.84 -6.45
C PHE A 366 -28.70 13.15 -5.57
N LYS A 367 -29.58 12.31 -6.15
CA LYS A 367 -30.59 11.55 -5.42
C LYS A 367 -29.94 10.57 -4.44
N ALA A 368 -28.90 9.85 -4.86
CA ALA A 368 -28.12 8.99 -3.97
C ALA A 368 -27.47 9.80 -2.83
N LEU A 369 -26.77 10.89 -3.16
CA LEU A 369 -26.12 11.77 -2.18
C LEU A 369 -27.11 12.33 -1.13
N ASN A 370 -28.25 12.83 -1.60
CA ASN A 370 -29.30 13.37 -0.73
C ASN A 370 -29.85 12.29 0.21
N ASN A 371 -30.14 11.09 -0.32
CA ASN A 371 -30.69 10.01 0.48
C ASN A 371 -29.69 9.54 1.54
N ILE A 372 -28.41 9.31 1.18
CA ILE A 372 -27.34 8.94 2.10
C ILE A 372 -27.14 10.01 3.19
N THR A 373 -27.08 11.29 2.80
CA THR A 373 -26.89 12.41 3.74
C THR A 373 -28.05 12.50 4.74
N ASN A 374 -29.29 12.31 4.29
CA ASN A 374 -30.47 12.35 5.16
C ASN A 374 -30.58 11.09 6.04
N GLU A 375 -30.21 9.90 5.54
CA GLU A 375 -30.17 8.64 6.31
C GLU A 375 -29.17 8.75 7.47
N ILE A 376 -27.94 9.18 7.18
CA ILE A 376 -26.88 9.40 8.17
C ILE A 376 -27.31 10.47 9.18
N SER A 377 -27.89 11.59 8.71
CA SER A 377 -28.40 12.64 9.59
C SER A 377 -29.50 12.14 10.53
N TYR A 378 -30.39 11.26 10.06
CA TYR A 378 -31.44 10.65 10.88
C TYR A 378 -30.87 9.69 11.94
N LYS A 379 -29.89 8.85 11.57
CA LYS A 379 -29.19 7.96 12.53
C LYS A 379 -28.49 8.76 13.63
N ILE A 380 -27.75 9.80 13.26
CA ILE A 380 -27.05 10.69 14.19
C ILE A 380 -28.04 11.41 15.11
N TYR A 381 -29.16 11.92 14.57
CA TYR A 381 -30.20 12.56 15.38
C TYR A 381 -30.85 11.59 16.39
N ASN A 382 -31.13 10.35 15.99
CA ASN A 382 -31.71 9.36 16.90
C ASN A 382 -30.73 8.88 17.97
N LYS A 383 -29.43 8.79 17.65
CA LYS A 383 -28.38 8.30 18.55
C LYS A 383 -27.89 9.36 19.54
N HIS A 384 -27.72 10.59 19.05
CA HIS A 384 -27.04 11.69 19.76
C HIS A 384 -27.90 12.94 20.00
N GLY A 385 -29.14 12.97 19.50
CA GLY A 385 -30.05 14.12 19.65
C GLY A 385 -29.73 15.34 18.78
N TRP A 386 -28.66 15.29 17.97
CA TRP A 386 -28.19 16.39 17.14
C TRP A 386 -28.52 16.16 15.65
N ASN A 387 -29.04 17.16 14.95
CA ASN A 387 -29.27 17.08 13.50
C ASN A 387 -28.05 17.68 12.75
N PRO A 388 -27.22 16.88 12.07
CA PRO A 388 -26.01 17.36 11.42
C PRO A 388 -26.25 17.84 9.97
N ALA A 389 -27.48 17.71 9.44
CA ALA A 389 -27.75 17.80 8.00
C ALA A 389 -27.16 19.05 7.34
N ASP A 390 -27.32 20.23 7.95
CA ASP A 390 -26.81 21.47 7.36
C ASP A 390 -25.27 21.55 7.35
N SER A 391 -24.58 20.96 8.33
CA SER A 391 -23.12 20.86 8.34
C SER A 391 -22.61 19.85 7.30
N LEU A 392 -23.28 18.69 7.16
CA LEU A 392 -22.93 17.71 6.12
C LEU A 392 -23.12 18.31 4.71
N ARG A 393 -24.25 18.98 4.47
CA ARG A 393 -24.55 19.66 3.20
C ARG A 393 -23.53 20.76 2.88
N LYS A 394 -23.13 21.57 3.87
CA LYS A 394 -22.07 22.58 3.71
C LYS A 394 -20.73 21.97 3.33
N ALA A 395 -20.35 20.83 3.92
CA ALA A 395 -19.11 20.12 3.58
C ALA A 395 -19.12 19.65 2.11
N TRP A 396 -20.22 19.01 1.67
CA TRP A 396 -20.43 18.61 0.27
C TRP A 396 -20.41 19.78 -0.71
N ALA A 397 -21.07 20.89 -0.37
CA ALA A 397 -21.05 22.11 -1.16
C ALA A 397 -19.64 22.72 -1.24
N SER A 398 -18.84 22.62 -0.18
CA SER A 398 -17.44 23.07 -0.22
C SER A 398 -16.58 22.20 -1.14
N LEU A 399 -16.77 20.87 -1.11
CA LEU A 399 -16.08 19.94 -2.01
C LEU A 399 -16.41 20.21 -3.48
N CYS A 400 -17.70 20.28 -3.83
CA CYS A 400 -18.13 20.53 -5.22
C CYS A 400 -17.75 21.91 -5.75
N ARG A 401 -17.50 22.90 -4.87
CA ARG A 401 -16.92 24.19 -5.28
C ARG A 401 -15.42 24.08 -5.56
N ALA A 402 -14.68 23.28 -4.80
CA ALA A 402 -13.25 23.06 -5.02
C ALA A 402 -13.01 22.29 -6.34
N PHE A 403 -13.74 21.20 -6.59
CA PHE A 403 -13.68 20.49 -7.87
C PHE A 403 -14.07 21.39 -9.06
N LEU A 404 -15.06 22.28 -8.90
CA LEU A 404 -15.41 23.23 -9.97
C LEU A 404 -14.29 24.25 -10.26
N VAL A 405 -13.44 24.58 -9.28
CA VAL A 405 -12.27 25.45 -9.49
C VAL A 405 -11.19 24.71 -10.28
N GLU A 406 -10.91 23.45 -9.96
CA GLU A 406 -9.99 22.59 -10.72
C GLU A 406 -10.46 22.38 -12.17
N ALA A 407 -11.72 22.02 -12.36
CA ALA A 407 -12.33 21.88 -13.69
C ALA A 407 -12.25 23.18 -14.53
N ARG A 408 -12.26 24.36 -13.89
CA ARG A 408 -12.05 25.65 -14.56
C ARG A 408 -10.59 25.91 -14.93
N TRP A 409 -9.64 25.57 -14.07
CA TRP A 409 -8.22 25.65 -14.38
C TRP A 409 -7.88 24.77 -15.57
N PHE A 410 -8.30 23.50 -15.53
CA PHE A 410 -8.19 22.53 -16.61
C PHE A 410 -8.80 23.05 -17.91
N ALA A 411 -10.09 23.43 -17.91
CA ALA A 411 -10.79 23.91 -19.11
C ALA A 411 -10.19 25.19 -19.71
N SER A 412 -9.46 25.98 -18.91
CA SER A 412 -8.75 27.18 -19.38
C SER A 412 -7.34 26.91 -19.91
N GLY A 413 -6.79 25.71 -19.69
CA GLY A 413 -5.38 25.38 -19.98
C GLY A 413 -4.38 26.19 -19.15
N LYS A 414 -4.80 26.71 -17.98
CA LYS A 414 -3.98 27.56 -17.11
C LYS A 414 -4.07 27.06 -15.67
N LEU A 415 -3.01 26.40 -15.23
CA LEU A 415 -2.80 26.11 -13.82
C LEU A 415 -2.63 27.43 -13.03
N PRO A 416 -3.16 27.51 -11.79
CA PRO A 416 -3.00 28.66 -10.90
C PRO A 416 -1.58 28.71 -10.32
N SER A 417 -1.28 29.56 -9.33
CA SER A 417 -0.01 29.43 -8.59
C SER A 417 0.03 28.16 -7.72
N GLY A 418 1.21 27.70 -7.30
CA GLY A 418 1.33 26.56 -6.39
C GLY A 418 0.61 26.76 -5.05
N GLU A 419 0.62 28.00 -4.52
CA GLU A 419 -0.13 28.37 -3.32
C GLU A 419 -1.66 28.32 -3.55
N GLU A 420 -2.14 28.90 -4.65
CA GLU A 420 -3.55 28.88 -5.01
C GLU A 420 -4.05 27.47 -5.31
N TYR A 421 -3.25 26.67 -6.03
CA TYR A 421 -3.48 25.25 -6.28
C TYR A 421 -3.66 24.53 -4.95
N LEU A 422 -2.66 24.58 -4.05
CA LEU A 422 -2.68 23.80 -2.81
C LEU A 422 -3.83 24.21 -1.91
N LYS A 423 -4.16 25.51 -1.85
CA LYS A 423 -5.30 26.02 -1.10
C LYS A 423 -6.65 25.44 -1.55
N ASN A 424 -6.80 25.16 -2.85
CA ASN A 424 -7.98 24.45 -3.38
C ASN A 424 -7.85 22.94 -3.22
N GLY A 425 -6.68 22.38 -3.56
CA GLY A 425 -6.30 20.97 -3.47
C GLY A 425 -6.56 20.36 -2.09
N ILE A 426 -6.30 21.13 -1.04
CA ILE A 426 -6.59 20.79 0.36
C ILE A 426 -8.11 20.57 0.57
N VAL A 427 -8.99 21.30 -0.11
CA VAL A 427 -10.46 21.14 0.00
C VAL A 427 -10.98 20.08 -0.98
N SER A 428 -10.44 20.00 -2.21
CA SER A 428 -10.81 18.96 -3.18
C SER A 428 -10.36 17.56 -2.76
N SER A 429 -9.38 17.43 -1.86
CA SER A 429 -9.00 16.17 -1.19
C SER A 429 -10.17 15.39 -0.55
N GLY A 430 -11.31 16.05 -0.28
CA GLY A 430 -12.48 15.44 0.35
C GLY A 430 -12.31 15.10 1.84
N VAL A 431 -11.12 15.26 2.42
CA VAL A 431 -10.80 14.90 3.81
C VAL A 431 -11.68 15.65 4.82
N HIS A 432 -12.09 16.90 4.53
CA HIS A 432 -13.07 17.61 5.38
C HIS A 432 -14.43 16.94 5.41
N VAL A 433 -14.89 16.39 4.28
CA VAL A 433 -16.17 15.67 4.23
C VAL A 433 -16.06 14.43 5.11
N VAL A 434 -14.97 13.65 4.99
CA VAL A 434 -14.73 12.45 5.80
C VAL A 434 -14.68 12.79 7.30
N LEU A 435 -13.88 13.78 7.70
CA LEU A 435 -13.73 14.16 9.11
C LEU A 435 -15.00 14.80 9.70
N VAL A 436 -15.73 15.63 8.95
CA VAL A 436 -17.02 16.17 9.42
C VAL A 436 -18.04 15.03 9.63
N HIS A 437 -18.07 14.00 8.77
CA HIS A 437 -18.91 12.83 9.01
C HIS A 437 -18.46 12.04 10.25
N ILE A 438 -17.14 11.80 10.44
CA ILE A 438 -16.62 11.13 11.64
C ILE A 438 -17.04 11.86 12.92
N PHE A 439 -16.87 13.18 12.98
CA PHE A 439 -17.22 14.00 14.15
C PHE A 439 -18.67 13.75 14.61
N PHE A 440 -19.64 13.83 13.69
CA PHE A 440 -21.04 13.61 14.03
C PHE A 440 -21.42 12.13 14.24
N LEU A 441 -20.75 11.18 13.55
CA LEU A 441 -20.97 9.74 13.75
C LEU A 441 -20.49 9.26 15.13
N LEU A 442 -19.38 9.82 15.62
CA LEU A 442 -18.89 9.60 16.98
C LEU A 442 -19.84 10.22 18.02
N GLY A 443 -20.28 11.47 17.79
CA GLY A 443 -21.19 12.19 18.69
C GLY A 443 -20.58 12.58 20.04
N GLN A 444 -19.27 12.41 20.19
CA GLN A 444 -18.48 12.85 21.34
C GLN A 444 -18.33 14.38 21.27
N ASP A 445 -18.45 15.05 22.42
CA ASP A 445 -18.20 16.49 22.58
C ASP A 445 -19.02 17.40 21.62
N LEU A 446 -20.24 16.99 21.27
CA LEU A 446 -21.18 17.79 20.47
C LEU A 446 -21.64 19.05 21.23
N SER A 447 -21.07 20.19 20.84
CA SER A 447 -21.45 21.53 21.29
C SER A 447 -21.66 22.46 20.09
N LYS A 448 -22.27 23.64 20.28
CA LYS A 448 -22.43 24.61 19.19
C LYS A 448 -21.06 25.13 18.75
N GLU A 449 -20.19 25.33 19.72
CA GLU A 449 -18.82 25.80 19.61
C GLU A 449 -17.97 24.82 18.78
N ASN A 450 -18.03 23.52 19.09
CA ASN A 450 -17.31 22.49 18.34
C ASN A 450 -17.89 22.26 16.94
N VAL A 451 -19.21 22.40 16.77
CA VAL A 451 -19.88 22.32 15.46
C VAL A 451 -19.54 23.53 14.57
N GLU A 452 -19.39 24.72 15.14
CA GLU A 452 -18.88 25.88 14.41
C GLU A 452 -17.39 25.71 14.06
N LEU A 453 -16.58 25.24 15.02
CA LEU A 453 -15.15 24.98 14.80
C LEU A 453 -14.91 23.97 13.67
N ILE A 454 -15.55 22.79 13.70
CA ILE A 454 -15.41 21.76 12.67
C ILE A 454 -15.88 22.26 11.28
N SER A 455 -16.91 23.12 11.24
CA SER A 455 -17.44 23.69 10.01
C SER A 455 -16.50 24.73 9.38
N ASN A 456 -15.59 25.31 10.16
CA ASN A 456 -14.62 26.31 9.73
C ASN A 456 -13.26 25.72 9.29
N PHE A 457 -13.21 24.41 9.02
CA PHE A 457 -12.04 23.69 8.50
C PHE A 457 -10.77 23.91 9.37
N PRO A 458 -10.80 23.45 10.63
CA PRO A 458 -9.78 23.76 11.63
C PRO A 458 -8.44 23.07 11.28
N PRO A 459 -7.33 23.55 11.87
CA PRO A 459 -5.98 23.02 11.68
C PRO A 459 -5.87 21.50 11.55
N ILE A 460 -6.47 20.73 12.46
CA ILE A 460 -6.45 19.24 12.46
C ILE A 460 -7.01 18.62 11.18
N ILE A 461 -8.06 19.21 10.57
CA ILE A 461 -8.56 18.77 9.27
C ILE A 461 -7.61 19.25 8.17
N SER A 462 -7.21 20.52 8.20
CA SER A 462 -6.38 21.12 7.15
C SER A 462 -5.01 20.44 7.00
N SER A 463 -4.37 20.02 8.09
CA SER A 463 -3.10 19.31 8.08
C SER A 463 -3.27 17.89 7.55
N THR A 464 -4.31 17.17 7.98
CA THR A 464 -4.64 15.83 7.46
C THR A 464 -4.92 15.87 5.96
N ALA A 465 -5.67 16.88 5.51
CA ALA A 465 -5.98 17.13 4.11
C ALA A 465 -4.74 17.53 3.29
N THR A 466 -3.83 18.33 3.86
CA THR A 466 -2.55 18.69 3.24
C THR A 466 -1.66 17.46 3.06
N ILE A 467 -1.61 16.56 4.05
CA ILE A 467 -0.88 15.29 3.92
C ILE A 467 -1.44 14.46 2.77
N LEU A 468 -2.77 14.29 2.68
CA LEU A 468 -3.37 13.52 1.58
C LEU A 468 -3.06 14.17 0.22
N ARG A 469 -3.42 15.44 0.03
CA ARG A 469 -3.25 16.15 -1.25
C ARG A 469 -1.80 16.11 -1.73
N LEU A 470 -0.84 16.38 -0.85
CA LEU A 470 0.58 16.37 -1.24
C LEU A 470 1.12 14.97 -1.55
N TRP A 471 0.59 13.90 -0.96
CA TRP A 471 0.97 12.52 -1.30
C TRP A 471 0.33 12.04 -2.60
N ASP A 472 -0.92 12.40 -2.84
CA ASP A 472 -1.63 12.16 -4.11
C ASP A 472 -0.86 12.81 -5.27
N ASP A 473 -0.50 14.09 -5.11
CA ASP A 473 0.29 14.88 -6.05
C ASP A 473 1.76 14.43 -6.22
N LEU A 474 2.27 13.48 -5.41
CA LEU A 474 3.58 12.83 -5.65
C LEU A 474 3.49 11.72 -6.70
N GLY A 475 2.27 11.22 -6.97
CA GLY A 475 1.96 10.34 -8.10
C GLY A 475 1.68 11.14 -9.37
N SER A 476 0.88 10.56 -10.27
CA SER A 476 0.41 11.19 -11.49
C SER A 476 -0.99 10.70 -11.87
N ALA A 477 -1.77 11.47 -12.64
CA ALA A 477 -3.06 11.00 -13.21
C ALA A 477 -3.03 9.60 -13.82
N LYS A 478 -1.88 9.19 -14.39
CA LYS A 478 -1.72 7.90 -15.03
C LYS A 478 -1.83 6.75 -14.02
N ASP A 479 -1.42 6.98 -12.78
CA ASP A 479 -1.53 6.04 -11.67
C ASP A 479 -2.99 5.81 -11.24
N GLU A 480 -3.86 6.79 -11.50
CA GLU A 480 -5.31 6.70 -11.40
C GLU A 480 -5.98 6.16 -12.70
N ASN A 481 -5.19 5.79 -13.72
CA ASN A 481 -5.63 5.45 -15.10
C ASN A 481 -6.33 6.59 -15.87
N GLN A 482 -6.06 7.84 -15.52
CA GLN A 482 -6.53 9.02 -16.26
C GLN A 482 -5.54 9.39 -17.40
N ASP A 483 -5.99 10.21 -18.36
CA ASP A 483 -5.23 10.58 -19.57
C ASP A 483 -3.98 11.47 -19.31
N GLY A 484 -3.58 11.69 -18.05
CA GLY A 484 -2.35 12.43 -17.70
C GLY A 484 -2.47 13.95 -17.81
N HIS A 485 -3.64 14.49 -17.46
CA HIS A 485 -3.97 15.92 -17.60
C HIS A 485 -4.51 16.56 -16.30
N ASP A 486 -4.48 15.84 -15.17
CA ASP A 486 -4.69 16.47 -13.87
C ASP A 486 -3.60 17.53 -13.60
N GLY A 487 -3.94 18.53 -12.80
CA GLY A 487 -2.92 19.44 -12.26
C GLY A 487 -2.39 18.88 -10.96
N SER A 488 -1.06 18.91 -10.77
CA SER A 488 -0.43 18.58 -9.48
C SER A 488 0.33 19.77 -8.92
N TYR A 489 0.50 19.80 -7.60
CA TYR A 489 1.41 20.75 -6.95
C TYR A 489 2.85 20.62 -7.47
N VAL A 490 3.29 19.40 -7.81
CA VAL A 490 4.62 19.15 -8.40
C VAL A 490 4.78 19.89 -9.73
N GLU A 491 3.78 19.86 -10.62
CA GLU A 491 3.81 20.62 -11.88
C GLU A 491 3.80 22.14 -11.62
N CYS A 492 2.97 22.61 -10.69
CA CYS A 492 2.92 24.03 -10.31
C CYS A 492 4.29 24.52 -9.80
N TYR A 493 4.93 23.74 -8.92
CA TYR A 493 6.25 24.04 -8.38
C TYR A 493 7.33 24.07 -9.47
N LEU A 494 7.37 23.07 -10.36
CA LEU A 494 8.37 23.00 -11.44
C LEU A 494 8.24 24.15 -12.43
N ARG A 495 7.01 24.59 -12.71
CA ARG A 495 6.72 25.73 -13.57
C ARG A 495 7.11 27.08 -12.93
N GLU A 496 7.00 27.19 -11.61
CA GLU A 496 7.37 28.41 -10.86
C GLU A 496 8.87 28.52 -10.59
N ASN A 497 9.57 27.38 -10.51
CA ASN A 497 10.99 27.30 -10.20
C ASN A 497 11.75 26.80 -11.44
N GLU A 498 11.82 27.63 -12.48
CA GLU A 498 12.54 27.32 -13.72
C GLU A 498 13.99 26.88 -13.44
N GLY A 499 14.30 25.61 -13.76
CA GLY A 499 15.61 25.00 -13.54
C GLY A 499 15.66 23.99 -12.40
N SER A 500 14.63 23.88 -11.54
CA SER A 500 14.49 22.79 -10.58
C SER A 500 14.25 21.45 -11.27
N SER A 501 14.77 20.36 -10.69
CA SER A 501 14.49 19.01 -11.14
C SER A 501 13.24 18.44 -10.46
N PHE A 502 12.66 17.37 -11.03
CA PHE A 502 11.57 16.62 -10.40
C PHE A 502 11.94 16.11 -8.99
N GLU A 503 13.21 15.77 -8.77
CA GLU A 503 13.72 15.34 -7.47
C GLU A 503 13.76 16.49 -6.45
N ASP A 504 13.98 17.74 -6.89
CA ASP A 504 13.92 18.92 -6.01
C ASP A 504 12.47 19.24 -5.64
N ALA A 505 11.54 19.12 -6.60
CA ALA A 505 10.10 19.22 -6.36
C ALA A 505 9.62 18.13 -5.37
N ARG A 506 10.04 16.86 -5.56
CA ARG A 506 9.73 15.75 -4.66
C ARG A 506 10.23 16.01 -3.24
N LYS A 507 11.46 16.52 -3.06
CA LYS A 507 11.99 16.91 -1.75
C LYS A 507 11.18 18.03 -1.10
N GLN A 508 10.80 19.06 -1.86
CA GLN A 508 9.97 20.14 -1.36
C GLN A 508 8.61 19.63 -0.87
N VAL A 509 7.96 18.75 -1.63
CA VAL A 509 6.67 18.16 -1.25
C VAL A 509 6.79 17.28 -0.01
N LEU A 510 7.84 16.44 0.08
CA LEU A 510 8.12 15.65 1.28
C LEU A 510 8.41 16.51 2.52
N HIS A 511 9.07 17.66 2.36
CA HIS A 511 9.27 18.63 3.44
C HIS A 511 7.93 19.24 3.90
N MET A 512 7.07 19.64 2.97
CA MET A 512 5.73 20.17 3.27
C MET A 512 4.81 19.12 3.94
N ILE A 513 4.91 17.85 3.53
CA ILE A 513 4.26 16.72 4.21
C ILE A 513 4.76 16.61 5.66
N SER A 514 6.07 16.76 5.90
CA SER A 514 6.64 16.74 7.25
C SER A 514 6.10 17.90 8.12
N ASP A 515 6.00 19.11 7.57
CA ASP A 515 5.45 20.27 8.28
C ASP A 515 3.93 20.17 8.54
N ALA A 516 3.20 19.46 7.68
CA ALA A 516 1.80 19.13 7.90
C ALA A 516 1.64 18.06 9.00
N TRP A 517 2.54 17.06 9.06
CA TRP A 517 2.62 16.11 10.18
C TRP A 517 2.92 16.82 11.50
N LYS A 518 3.87 17.77 11.54
CA LYS A 518 4.19 18.58 12.73
C LYS A 518 2.99 19.38 13.22
N GLN A 519 2.19 19.94 12.30
CA GLN A 519 0.95 20.62 12.65
C GLN A 519 -0.10 19.63 13.19
N LEU A 520 -0.32 18.50 12.51
CA LEU A 520 -1.28 17.49 12.97
C LEU A 520 -0.94 16.95 14.37
N ASN A 521 0.36 16.70 14.62
CA ASN A 521 0.87 16.32 15.93
C ASN A 521 0.51 17.36 17.00
N GLN A 522 0.69 18.65 16.69
CA GLN A 522 0.42 19.76 17.61
C GLN A 522 -1.06 19.87 17.97
N GLU A 523 -1.95 19.73 16.99
CA GLU A 523 -3.40 19.76 17.20
C GLU A 523 -3.94 18.55 17.97
N CYS A 524 -3.18 17.45 18.03
CA CYS A 524 -3.50 16.29 18.86
C CYS A 524 -3.05 16.43 20.33
N LEU A 525 -2.27 17.46 20.69
CA LEU A 525 -1.85 17.70 22.07
C LEU A 525 -2.91 18.47 22.88
N SER A 526 -2.91 18.26 24.19
CA SER A 526 -3.77 18.97 25.12
C SER A 526 -3.29 20.43 25.33
N PRO A 527 -4.21 21.42 25.38
CA PRO A 527 -5.66 21.30 25.28
C PRO A 527 -6.16 21.16 23.83
N ASN A 528 -6.98 20.15 23.59
CA ASN A 528 -7.61 19.86 22.29
C ASN A 528 -9.14 19.98 22.43
N PRO A 529 -9.85 20.71 21.55
CA PRO A 529 -11.30 20.86 21.60
C PRO A 529 -12.08 19.61 21.11
N PHE A 530 -11.39 18.64 20.49
CA PHE A 530 -11.97 17.40 19.98
C PHE A 530 -11.59 16.20 20.83
N SER A 531 -12.40 15.14 20.75
CA SER A 531 -12.14 13.90 21.46
C SER A 531 -10.84 13.21 21.01
N SER A 532 -10.30 12.35 21.88
CA SER A 532 -9.15 11.49 21.55
C SER A 532 -9.46 10.56 20.37
N THR A 533 -10.70 10.03 20.27
CA THR A 533 -11.15 9.20 19.15
C THR A 533 -11.12 9.96 17.82
N PHE A 534 -11.60 11.20 17.80
CA PHE A 534 -11.59 12.05 16.59
C PHE A 534 -10.15 12.38 16.16
N SER A 535 -9.28 12.65 17.14
CA SER A 535 -7.87 12.96 16.91
C SER A 535 -7.10 11.73 16.39
N LYS A 536 -7.34 10.54 16.97
CA LYS A 536 -6.80 9.26 16.50
C LYS A 536 -7.30 8.93 15.08
N ALA A 537 -8.56 9.23 14.75
CA ALA A 537 -9.09 9.07 13.40
C ALA A 537 -8.40 10.00 12.38
N SER A 538 -8.13 11.25 12.75
CA SER A 538 -7.39 12.21 11.91
C SER A 538 -5.95 11.73 11.63
N LEU A 539 -5.24 11.29 12.67
CA LEU A 539 -3.93 10.64 12.54
C LEU A 539 -4.00 9.39 11.66
N ASN A 540 -5.02 8.56 11.82
CA ASN A 540 -5.17 7.32 11.05
C ASN A 540 -5.46 7.56 9.56
N ILE A 541 -6.19 8.62 9.18
CA ILE A 541 -6.29 9.05 7.77
C ILE A 541 -4.88 9.32 7.23
N ALA A 542 -4.10 10.16 7.91
CA ALA A 542 -2.74 10.51 7.49
C ALA A 542 -1.79 9.29 7.42
N ARG A 543 -1.96 8.29 8.30
CA ARG A 543 -1.23 7.00 8.25
C ARG A 543 -1.65 6.11 7.07
N MET A 544 -2.90 6.19 6.64
CA MET A 544 -3.43 5.37 5.54
C MET A 544 -3.04 5.93 4.16
N VAL A 545 -2.79 7.24 4.06
CA VAL A 545 -2.46 7.93 2.80
C VAL A 545 -1.37 7.23 1.98
N PRO A 546 -0.17 6.91 2.49
CA PRO A 546 0.85 6.24 1.67
C PRO A 546 0.38 4.89 1.11
N LEU A 547 -0.41 4.11 1.87
CA LEU A 547 -0.95 2.82 1.39
C LEU A 547 -2.00 2.96 0.29
N MET A 548 -2.61 4.14 0.14
CA MET A 548 -3.67 4.41 -0.84
C MET A 548 -3.16 5.07 -2.12
N TYR A 549 -1.95 5.65 -2.09
CA TYR A 549 -1.37 6.46 -3.18
C TYR A 549 0.05 6.04 -3.60
N ASP A 550 0.69 5.07 -2.95
CA ASP A 550 1.98 4.47 -3.37
C ASP A 550 1.77 3.43 -4.50
N TYR A 551 1.43 3.94 -5.69
CA TYR A 551 1.15 3.13 -6.88
C TYR A 551 2.44 2.50 -7.48
N ASP A 552 2.37 1.23 -7.88
CA ASP A 552 3.43 0.56 -8.64
C ASP A 552 3.46 1.00 -10.11
N VAL A 553 4.53 0.67 -10.83
CA VAL A 553 4.70 0.98 -12.27
C VAL A 553 3.62 0.36 -13.20
N ASN A 554 2.69 -0.42 -12.65
CA ASN A 554 1.54 -1.00 -13.35
C ASN A 554 0.20 -0.40 -12.86
N HIS A 555 0.26 0.72 -12.14
CA HIS A 555 -0.89 1.44 -11.58
C HIS A 555 -1.74 0.58 -10.61
N ARG A 556 -1.07 -0.25 -9.81
CA ARG A 556 -1.66 -1.05 -8.71
C ARG A 556 -1.15 -0.58 -7.37
N LEU A 557 -1.78 -1.05 -6.30
CA LEU A 557 -1.35 -0.82 -4.91
C LEU A 557 -1.02 -2.17 -4.27
N PRO A 558 0.16 -2.79 -4.51
CA PRO A 558 0.45 -4.16 -4.08
C PRO A 558 0.31 -4.35 -2.57
N SER A 559 0.80 -3.38 -1.78
CA SER A 559 0.69 -3.35 -0.32
C SER A 559 -0.76 -3.32 0.13
N LEU A 560 -1.61 -2.48 -0.49
CA LEU A 560 -3.04 -2.43 -0.17
C LEU A 560 -3.75 -3.73 -0.57
N GLU A 561 -3.45 -4.26 -1.75
CA GLU A 561 -4.00 -5.53 -2.22
C GLU A 561 -3.65 -6.70 -1.30
N GLU A 562 -2.45 -6.74 -0.73
CA GLU A 562 -2.04 -7.77 0.26
C GLU A 562 -2.94 -7.71 1.50
N HIS A 563 -3.13 -6.52 2.08
CA HIS A 563 -3.98 -6.34 3.25
C HIS A 563 -5.48 -6.57 2.93
N MET A 564 -5.94 -6.21 1.74
CA MET A 564 -7.28 -6.59 1.27
C MET A 564 -7.43 -8.12 1.14
N LYS A 565 -6.38 -8.85 0.75
CA LYS A 565 -6.40 -10.33 0.67
C LYS A 565 -6.37 -10.98 2.05
N SER A 566 -5.60 -10.46 3.00
CA SER A 566 -5.55 -11.02 4.36
C SER A 566 -6.90 -10.90 5.06
N LEU A 567 -7.69 -9.85 4.80
CA LEU A 567 -9.07 -9.73 5.29
C LEU A 567 -10.01 -10.87 4.84
N PHE A 568 -9.75 -11.58 3.73
CA PHE A 568 -10.62 -12.65 3.23
C PHE A 568 -10.06 -14.07 3.35
N TYR A 569 -8.74 -14.26 3.33
CA TYR A 569 -8.14 -15.58 3.07
C TYR A 569 -7.20 -16.11 4.16
N GLU A 570 -6.80 -15.26 5.11
CA GLU A 570 -5.84 -15.65 6.14
C GLU A 570 -6.54 -15.83 7.49
N ASN A 571 -7.05 -17.04 7.76
CA ASN A 571 -7.16 -17.47 9.16
C ASN A 571 -5.78 -17.29 9.81
N VAL A 572 -5.72 -16.75 11.02
CA VAL A 572 -4.46 -16.49 11.72
C VAL A 572 -3.81 -17.81 12.16
N SER A 573 -3.19 -18.52 11.21
CA SER A 573 -2.23 -19.56 11.54
C SER A 573 -1.15 -18.94 12.42
N ALA A 574 -0.71 -19.66 13.46
CA ALA A 574 0.43 -19.24 14.27
C ALA A 574 1.60 -18.82 13.35
N PRO A 575 2.39 -17.79 13.71
CA PRO A 575 3.37 -17.16 12.83
C PRO A 575 4.17 -18.23 12.10
N ARG A 576 3.97 -18.30 10.79
CA ARG A 576 4.47 -19.39 9.96
C ARG A 576 5.99 -19.26 9.96
N ASN A 577 6.67 -20.13 10.69
CA ASN A 577 8.12 -20.03 10.86
C ASN A 577 8.80 -20.55 9.57
N GLY A 578 8.83 -19.69 8.55
CA GLY A 578 9.21 -19.98 7.18
C GLY A 578 8.27 -19.32 6.16
N SER A 579 8.86 -18.66 5.16
CA SER A 579 8.18 -17.99 4.05
C SER A 579 7.26 -18.92 3.27
N THR A 580 6.18 -18.37 2.72
CA THR A 580 5.29 -19.09 1.81
C THR A 580 5.99 -19.45 0.49
N LEU A 581 5.48 -20.46 -0.21
CA LEU A 581 6.03 -20.90 -1.51
C LEU A 581 5.95 -19.82 -2.60
N TRP A 582 5.10 -18.80 -2.41
CA TRP A 582 4.93 -17.66 -3.33
C TRP A 582 5.82 -16.45 -2.96
N GLU A 583 6.34 -16.39 -1.74
CA GLU A 583 7.38 -15.45 -1.30
C GLU A 583 8.80 -15.95 -1.65
N ILE A 584 8.93 -17.11 -2.30
CA ILE A 584 10.15 -17.49 -3.03
C ILE A 584 10.18 -16.67 -4.34
N GLY A 585 10.33 -15.35 -4.18
CA GLY A 585 10.39 -14.38 -5.26
C GLY A 585 11.75 -14.37 -5.96
N PHE A 586 11.84 -13.44 -6.92
CA PHE A 586 13.04 -13.11 -7.69
C PHE A 586 14.32 -13.06 -6.82
N PRO A 587 15.48 -13.55 -7.33
CA PRO A 587 16.66 -13.81 -6.51
C PRO A 587 17.42 -12.54 -6.11
N ASP A 588 17.03 -11.97 -4.97
CA ASP A 588 17.73 -10.86 -4.30
C ASP A 588 18.85 -11.34 -3.33
N ARG A 589 18.58 -12.37 -2.51
CA ARG A 589 19.41 -12.69 -1.34
C ARG A 589 20.65 -13.56 -1.65
N SER A 590 21.74 -13.32 -0.93
CA SER A 590 23.01 -14.06 -1.08
C SER A 590 23.06 -15.36 -0.28
N ALA A 591 23.58 -16.42 -0.93
CA ALA A 591 23.65 -17.82 -0.49
C ALA A 591 24.46 -18.14 0.79
N ALA A 592 24.91 -17.16 1.56
CA ALA A 592 26.02 -17.33 2.50
C ALA A 592 25.69 -18.07 3.82
N GLU A 593 24.42 -18.34 4.13
CA GLU A 593 23.97 -18.67 5.49
C GLU A 593 23.40 -20.09 5.68
N PHE A 594 23.45 -20.97 4.67
CA PHE A 594 22.99 -22.35 4.80
C PHE A 594 24.07 -23.39 4.48
N TYR A 595 24.69 -23.95 5.52
CA TYR A 595 25.48 -25.17 5.43
C TYR A 595 24.55 -26.39 5.39
N ILE A 596 24.43 -27.01 4.22
CA ILE A 596 23.75 -28.30 4.04
C ILE A 596 24.84 -29.39 3.95
N PRO A 597 24.99 -30.28 4.94
CA PRO A 597 26.03 -31.31 4.92
C PRO A 597 25.76 -32.38 3.85
N ASP A 598 26.83 -33.00 3.37
CA ASP A 598 26.77 -34.09 2.39
C ASP A 598 25.84 -35.23 2.82
N ALA A 599 25.07 -35.74 1.86
CA ALA A 599 24.10 -36.79 2.10
C ALA A 599 24.80 -38.08 2.58
N ASN A 600 24.51 -38.48 3.83
CA ASN A 600 25.00 -39.73 4.40
C ASN A 600 24.68 -40.91 3.44
N PRO A 601 25.68 -41.73 3.03
CA PRO A 601 25.52 -42.76 2.00
C PRO A 601 24.39 -43.76 2.25
N LYS A 602 23.98 -43.93 3.51
CA LYS A 602 22.88 -44.80 3.93
C LYS A 602 21.49 -44.30 3.48
N TYR A 603 21.37 -43.03 3.11
CA TYR A 603 20.14 -42.35 2.67
C TYR A 603 20.20 -41.87 1.22
N ILE A 604 21.15 -42.36 0.41
CA ILE A 604 21.19 -42.08 -1.03
C ILE A 604 19.86 -42.51 -1.67
N ASN A 605 19.19 -41.54 -2.30
CA ASN A 605 17.89 -41.76 -2.91
C ASN A 605 18.00 -42.67 -4.15
N LYS A 606 17.46 -43.88 -4.03
CA LYS A 606 17.57 -44.94 -5.04
C LYS A 606 16.77 -44.67 -6.32
N LEU A 607 15.86 -43.68 -6.33
CA LEU A 607 15.17 -43.21 -7.55
C LEU A 607 16.14 -42.82 -8.67
N TYR A 608 17.30 -42.25 -8.32
CA TYR A 608 18.29 -41.80 -9.30
C TYR A 608 19.21 -42.90 -9.82
N LEU A 609 19.05 -44.16 -9.37
CA LEU A 609 19.87 -45.29 -9.80
C LEU A 609 19.22 -46.15 -10.90
N LYS A 610 17.91 -46.04 -11.17
CA LYS A 610 17.22 -46.78 -12.26
C LYS A 610 16.01 -46.05 -12.86
N GLN A 611 16.19 -45.59 -14.10
CA GLN A 611 15.23 -45.40 -15.21
C GLN A 611 13.89 -44.65 -15.04
N GLU A 612 13.46 -44.04 -16.14
CA GLU A 612 12.38 -43.05 -16.27
C GLU A 612 10.96 -43.59 -16.03
N ARG A 613 10.48 -43.62 -14.77
CA ARG A 613 9.04 -43.77 -14.48
C ARG A 613 8.58 -42.84 -13.36
N TRP A 614 7.41 -42.24 -13.54
CA TRP A 614 6.66 -41.56 -12.48
C TRP A 614 6.05 -42.62 -11.55
N ASP A 615 6.86 -43.14 -10.63
CA ASP A 615 6.42 -44.17 -9.68
C ASP A 615 5.77 -43.54 -8.45
N ILE A 616 4.44 -43.71 -8.34
CA ILE A 616 3.63 -43.22 -7.21
C ILE A 616 4.03 -43.91 -5.89
N ALA A 617 4.50 -45.16 -5.93
CA ALA A 617 4.97 -45.86 -4.73
C ALA A 617 6.34 -45.33 -4.25
N ALA A 618 7.15 -44.80 -5.16
CA ALA A 618 8.40 -44.12 -4.82
C ALA A 618 8.17 -42.71 -4.25
N ALA A 619 7.08 -42.04 -4.64
CA ALA A 619 6.71 -40.75 -4.08
C ALA A 619 6.36 -40.80 -2.59
N GLU A 620 5.95 -41.96 -2.04
CA GLU A 620 5.72 -42.13 -0.61
C GLU A 620 7.00 -42.08 0.25
N GLN A 621 8.19 -42.08 -0.38
CA GLN A 621 9.49 -41.89 0.27
C GLN A 621 9.93 -40.41 0.33
N LEU A 622 9.14 -39.49 -0.21
CA LEU A 622 9.40 -38.04 -0.15
C LEU A 622 8.95 -37.45 1.20
N PRO A 623 9.51 -36.29 1.64
CA PRO A 623 8.94 -35.49 2.72
C PRO A 623 7.50 -35.07 2.41
N ASP A 624 6.64 -34.94 3.42
CA ASP A 624 5.18 -34.79 3.19
C ASP A 624 4.80 -33.55 2.36
N TYR A 625 5.52 -32.43 2.49
CA TYR A 625 5.32 -31.25 1.63
C TYR A 625 5.63 -31.53 0.15
N MET A 626 6.66 -32.35 -0.13
CA MET A 626 6.98 -32.79 -1.49
C MET A 626 5.96 -33.82 -2.01
N LYS A 627 5.39 -34.66 -1.13
CA LYS A 627 4.29 -35.56 -1.52
C LYS A 627 3.08 -34.78 -2.02
N ILE A 628 2.72 -33.69 -1.35
CA ILE A 628 1.62 -32.80 -1.78
C ILE A 628 1.91 -32.20 -3.16
N CYS A 629 3.11 -31.65 -3.35
CA CYS A 629 3.52 -31.07 -4.64
C CYS A 629 3.51 -32.10 -5.77
N PHE A 630 4.07 -33.30 -5.54
CA PHE A 630 4.07 -34.40 -6.52
C PHE A 630 2.65 -34.88 -6.86
N LYS A 631 1.78 -35.03 -5.86
CA LYS A 631 0.37 -35.42 -6.06
C LYS A 631 -0.38 -34.35 -6.87
N ALA A 632 -0.18 -33.06 -6.59
CA ALA A 632 -0.77 -31.96 -7.37
C ALA A 632 -0.30 -31.99 -8.83
N LEU A 633 1.02 -32.07 -9.07
CA LEU A 633 1.63 -32.16 -10.41
C LEU A 633 1.12 -33.35 -11.22
N ASN A 634 1.05 -34.54 -10.59
CA ASN A 634 0.53 -35.75 -11.23
C ASN A 634 -0.96 -35.59 -11.58
N ASN A 635 -1.78 -35.07 -10.65
CA ASN A 635 -3.20 -34.88 -10.87
C ASN A 635 -3.47 -33.89 -12.03
N ILE A 636 -2.83 -32.72 -12.01
CA ILE A 636 -2.94 -31.70 -13.07
C ILE A 636 -2.51 -32.29 -14.42
N THR A 637 -1.38 -33.01 -14.47
CA THR A 637 -0.87 -33.63 -15.70
C THR A 637 -1.85 -34.66 -16.27
N ASN A 638 -2.43 -35.50 -15.41
CA ASN A 638 -3.40 -36.52 -15.81
C ASN A 638 -4.74 -35.90 -16.24
N GLU A 639 -5.22 -34.86 -15.55
CA GLU A 639 -6.46 -34.14 -15.89
C GLU A 639 -6.35 -33.43 -17.25
N ILE A 640 -5.23 -32.72 -17.48
CA ILE A 640 -4.94 -32.07 -18.76
C ILE A 640 -4.83 -33.11 -19.88
N SER A 641 -4.14 -34.23 -19.64
CA SER A 641 -4.03 -35.32 -20.62
C SER A 641 -5.39 -35.93 -20.96
N TYR A 642 -6.26 -36.12 -19.97
CA TYR A 642 -7.63 -36.62 -20.16
C TYR A 642 -8.49 -35.63 -20.97
N LYS A 643 -8.41 -34.34 -20.66
CA LYS A 643 -9.08 -33.27 -21.44
C LYS A 643 -8.63 -33.23 -22.89
N ILE A 644 -7.32 -33.39 -23.15
CA ILE A 644 -6.73 -33.40 -24.50
C ILE A 644 -7.14 -34.68 -25.25
N TYR A 645 -7.14 -35.84 -24.59
CA TYR A 645 -7.60 -37.10 -25.18
C TYR A 645 -9.07 -37.04 -25.59
N ASN A 646 -9.95 -36.54 -24.71
CA ASN A 646 -11.37 -36.40 -25.02
C ASN A 646 -11.66 -35.41 -26.15
N LYS A 647 -10.84 -34.35 -26.29
CA LYS A 647 -11.05 -33.29 -27.28
C LYS A 647 -10.42 -33.59 -28.64
N HIS A 648 -9.24 -34.21 -28.64
CA HIS A 648 -8.37 -34.33 -29.83
C HIS A 648 -7.94 -35.78 -30.13
N GLY A 649 -8.35 -36.77 -29.32
CA GLY A 649 -8.02 -38.19 -29.51
C GLY A 649 -6.57 -38.57 -29.16
N TRP A 650 -5.76 -37.64 -28.65
CA TRP A 650 -4.33 -37.84 -28.35
C TRP A 650 -4.07 -37.90 -26.85
N ASN A 651 -3.20 -38.78 -26.39
CA ASN A 651 -2.81 -38.86 -24.98
C ASN A 651 -1.36 -38.36 -24.79
N PRO A 652 -1.16 -37.10 -24.39
CA PRO A 652 0.17 -36.49 -24.26
C PRO A 652 0.87 -36.78 -22.92
N ALA A 653 0.29 -37.63 -22.06
CA ALA A 653 0.67 -37.72 -20.65
C ALA A 653 2.17 -37.95 -20.43
N ASP A 654 2.81 -38.79 -21.24
CA ASP A 654 4.25 -39.06 -21.10
C ASP A 654 5.12 -37.89 -21.54
N SER A 655 4.71 -37.10 -22.53
CA SER A 655 5.43 -35.91 -22.99
C SER A 655 5.26 -34.74 -22.02
N LEU A 656 4.06 -34.55 -21.44
CA LEU A 656 3.87 -33.60 -20.33
C LEU A 656 4.72 -33.98 -19.11
N ARG A 657 4.75 -35.27 -18.73
CA ARG A 657 5.60 -35.80 -17.66
C ARG A 657 7.09 -35.61 -17.93
N LYS A 658 7.54 -35.76 -19.18
CA LYS A 658 8.94 -35.50 -19.61
C LYS A 658 9.31 -34.02 -19.53
N ALA A 659 8.41 -33.12 -19.91
CA ALA A 659 8.63 -31.67 -19.80
C ALA A 659 8.82 -31.25 -18.33
N TRP A 660 7.93 -31.71 -17.44
CA TRP A 660 8.04 -31.49 -15.98
C TRP A 660 9.30 -32.11 -15.38
N ALA A 661 9.63 -33.36 -15.72
CA ALA A 661 10.85 -34.02 -15.25
C ALA A 661 12.13 -33.28 -15.69
N SER A 662 12.10 -32.64 -16.87
CA SER A 662 13.22 -31.83 -17.37
C SER A 662 13.38 -30.52 -16.60
N LEU A 663 12.27 -29.85 -16.26
CA LEU A 663 12.28 -28.66 -15.39
C LEU A 663 12.86 -28.98 -14.01
N CYS A 664 12.39 -30.05 -13.35
CA CYS A 664 12.90 -30.46 -12.04
C CYS A 664 14.40 -30.82 -12.07
N ARG A 665 14.89 -31.42 -13.17
CA ARG A 665 16.33 -31.66 -13.35
C ARG A 665 17.13 -30.37 -13.49
N ALA A 666 16.61 -29.37 -14.21
CA ALA A 666 17.28 -28.08 -14.37
C ALA A 666 17.39 -27.32 -13.03
N PHE A 667 16.33 -27.28 -12.22
CA PHE A 667 16.41 -26.73 -10.86
C PHE A 667 17.38 -27.49 -9.95
N LEU A 668 17.47 -28.83 -10.08
CA LEU A 668 18.45 -29.61 -9.32
C LEU A 668 19.91 -29.29 -9.71
N VAL A 669 20.17 -28.89 -10.96
CA VAL A 669 21.50 -28.41 -11.40
C VAL A 669 21.82 -27.06 -10.75
N GLU A 670 20.88 -26.12 -10.71
CA GLU A 670 21.07 -24.81 -10.07
C GLU A 670 21.27 -24.94 -8.55
N ALA A 671 20.46 -25.78 -7.90
CA ALA A 671 20.62 -26.10 -6.48
C ALA A 671 22.00 -26.73 -6.18
N ARG A 672 22.57 -27.51 -7.10
CA ARG A 672 23.93 -28.06 -6.97
C ARG A 672 25.01 -27.01 -7.18
N TRP A 673 24.87 -26.10 -8.13
CA TRP A 673 25.79 -24.96 -8.31
C TRP A 673 25.83 -24.10 -7.05
N PHE A 674 24.65 -23.76 -6.52
CA PHE A 674 24.47 -23.05 -5.26
C PHE A 674 25.14 -23.78 -4.09
N ALA A 675 24.78 -25.04 -3.83
CA ALA A 675 25.27 -25.80 -2.68
C ALA A 675 26.78 -26.11 -2.72
N SER A 676 27.38 -26.18 -3.91
CA SER A 676 28.82 -26.39 -4.07
C SER A 676 29.64 -25.09 -4.19
N GLY A 677 28.98 -23.93 -4.22
CA GLY A 677 29.61 -22.65 -4.55
C GLY A 677 30.21 -22.60 -5.97
N LYS A 678 29.93 -23.59 -6.84
CA LYS A 678 30.46 -23.63 -8.21
C LYS A 678 29.72 -22.61 -9.06
N LEU A 679 30.41 -21.54 -9.45
CA LEU A 679 29.94 -20.66 -10.51
C LEU A 679 29.99 -21.40 -11.86
N PRO A 680 28.86 -21.58 -12.58
CA PRO A 680 28.87 -22.11 -13.93
C PRO A 680 29.48 -21.10 -14.91
N SER A 681 30.00 -21.58 -16.03
CA SER A 681 30.23 -20.71 -17.19
C SER A 681 28.92 -20.14 -17.73
N GLY A 682 28.95 -19.00 -18.42
CA GLY A 682 27.75 -18.40 -19.01
C GLY A 682 27.02 -19.34 -20.00
N GLU A 683 27.76 -20.21 -20.69
CA GLU A 683 27.21 -21.24 -21.57
C GLU A 683 26.53 -22.38 -20.78
N GLU A 684 27.18 -22.92 -19.75
CA GLU A 684 26.56 -23.91 -18.84
C GLU A 684 25.29 -23.34 -18.19
N TYR A 685 25.37 -22.09 -17.71
CA TYR A 685 24.27 -21.36 -17.10
C TYR A 685 23.09 -21.22 -18.07
N LEU A 686 23.30 -20.64 -19.25
CA LEU A 686 22.23 -20.38 -20.21
C LEU A 686 21.59 -21.68 -20.73
N LYS A 687 22.41 -22.71 -20.96
CA LYS A 687 21.95 -24.05 -21.38
C LYS A 687 21.01 -24.69 -20.36
N ASN A 688 21.24 -24.46 -19.06
CA ASN A 688 20.31 -24.90 -18.01
C ASN A 688 19.14 -23.92 -17.83
N GLY A 689 19.42 -22.62 -17.87
CA GLY A 689 18.49 -21.49 -17.74
C GLY A 689 17.31 -21.55 -18.71
N ILE A 690 17.57 -21.96 -19.95
CA ILE A 690 16.54 -22.23 -20.96
C ILE A 690 15.50 -23.24 -20.43
N VAL A 691 15.92 -24.26 -19.69
CA VAL A 691 15.03 -25.30 -19.15
C VAL A 691 14.48 -24.89 -17.77
N SER A 692 15.27 -24.28 -16.88
CA SER A 692 14.78 -23.82 -15.57
C SER A 692 13.80 -22.65 -15.64
N SER A 693 13.78 -21.88 -16.74
CA SER A 693 12.76 -20.85 -17.01
C SER A 693 11.32 -21.36 -17.00
N GLY A 694 11.08 -22.67 -17.13
CA GLY A 694 9.74 -23.28 -17.18
C GLY A 694 8.95 -23.01 -18.47
N VAL A 695 9.45 -22.13 -19.35
CA VAL A 695 8.80 -21.73 -20.61
C VAL A 695 8.54 -22.92 -21.52
N HIS A 696 9.44 -23.90 -21.54
CA HIS A 696 9.23 -25.13 -22.30
C HIS A 696 8.03 -25.93 -21.80
N VAL A 697 7.80 -26.00 -20.48
CA VAL A 697 6.64 -26.71 -19.92
C VAL A 697 5.37 -26.05 -20.42
N VAL A 698 5.29 -24.72 -20.34
CA VAL A 698 4.15 -23.94 -20.81
C VAL A 698 3.89 -24.15 -22.29
N LEU A 699 4.92 -24.03 -23.15
CA LEU A 699 4.77 -24.19 -24.60
C LEU A 699 4.39 -25.63 -25.02
N VAL A 700 4.93 -26.65 -24.34
CA VAL A 700 4.55 -28.05 -24.56
C VAL A 700 3.07 -28.27 -24.18
N HIS A 701 2.60 -27.71 -23.05
CA HIS A 701 1.19 -27.81 -22.66
C HIS A 701 0.27 -27.07 -23.64
N ILE A 702 0.65 -25.86 -24.08
CA ILE A 702 -0.11 -25.08 -25.07
C ILE A 702 -0.25 -25.85 -26.40
N PHE A 703 0.83 -26.45 -26.90
CA PHE A 703 0.78 -27.24 -28.14
C PHE A 703 -0.29 -28.33 -28.10
N PHE A 704 -0.29 -29.17 -27.06
CA PHE A 704 -1.27 -30.25 -26.93
C PHE A 704 -2.69 -29.75 -26.64
N LEU A 705 -2.87 -28.61 -25.95
CA LEU A 705 -4.18 -27.98 -25.73
C LEU A 705 -4.79 -27.41 -27.02
N LEU A 706 -3.97 -26.81 -27.88
CA LEU A 706 -4.39 -26.32 -29.20
C LEU A 706 -4.79 -27.47 -30.13
N GLY A 707 -4.08 -28.60 -30.06
CA GLY A 707 -4.39 -29.83 -30.81
C GLY A 707 -4.17 -29.75 -32.32
N GLN A 708 -3.55 -28.68 -32.81
CA GLN A 708 -3.20 -28.54 -34.22
C GLN A 708 -1.89 -29.25 -34.51
N GLY A 709 -1.87 -30.11 -35.53
CA GLY A 709 -0.65 -30.81 -35.96
C GLY A 709 -0.18 -31.92 -35.01
N LEU A 710 -1.08 -32.56 -34.25
CA LEU A 710 -0.73 -33.69 -33.39
C LEU A 710 -0.31 -34.92 -34.22
N THR A 711 1.00 -35.08 -34.38
CA THR A 711 1.65 -36.27 -34.94
C THR A 711 2.76 -36.73 -33.99
N LYS A 712 3.18 -37.99 -34.07
CA LYS A 712 4.31 -38.49 -33.27
C LYS A 712 5.60 -37.70 -33.53
N GLU A 713 5.80 -37.31 -34.79
CA GLU A 713 6.95 -36.50 -35.23
C GLU A 713 6.95 -35.11 -34.60
N ASN A 714 5.79 -34.43 -34.54
CA ASN A 714 5.68 -33.12 -33.90
C ASN A 714 5.75 -33.20 -32.36
N GLU A 715 5.22 -34.27 -31.75
CA GLU A 715 5.37 -34.56 -30.32
C GLU A 715 6.84 -34.79 -29.94
N GLU A 716 7.59 -35.54 -30.75
CA GLU A 716 9.03 -35.77 -30.56
C GLU A 716 9.84 -34.48 -30.80
N LEU A 717 9.52 -33.72 -31.86
CA LEU A 717 10.14 -32.43 -32.15
C LEU A 717 9.99 -31.45 -30.98
N ILE A 718 8.77 -31.32 -30.43
CA ILE A 718 8.46 -30.37 -29.35
C ILE A 718 9.02 -30.83 -28.00
N SER A 719 9.10 -32.14 -27.76
CA SER A 719 9.78 -32.71 -26.58
C SER A 719 11.29 -32.47 -26.57
N ASN A 720 11.89 -32.16 -27.74
CA ASN A 720 13.33 -31.97 -27.94
C ASN A 720 13.77 -30.49 -28.02
N PHE A 721 12.97 -29.55 -27.51
CA PHE A 721 13.28 -28.11 -27.44
C PHE A 721 13.67 -27.47 -28.80
N PRO A 722 12.75 -27.44 -29.78
CA PRO A 722 13.00 -26.88 -31.10
C PRO A 722 13.31 -25.37 -31.00
N PRO A 723 13.97 -24.76 -32.01
CA PRO A 723 14.48 -23.38 -31.95
C PRO A 723 13.49 -22.32 -31.47
N ILE A 724 12.18 -22.49 -31.75
CA ILE A 724 11.13 -21.59 -31.26
C ILE A 724 10.95 -21.65 -29.73
N ILE A 725 11.01 -22.84 -29.13
CA ILE A 725 10.91 -23.01 -27.66
C ILE A 725 12.20 -22.50 -27.01
N SER A 726 13.37 -22.89 -27.52
CA SER A 726 14.65 -22.47 -26.92
C SER A 726 14.91 -20.98 -27.05
N SER A 727 14.54 -20.33 -28.17
CA SER A 727 14.65 -18.87 -28.32
C SER A 727 13.70 -18.13 -27.39
N THR A 728 12.44 -18.56 -27.27
CA THR A 728 11.46 -17.92 -26.36
C THR A 728 11.91 -18.04 -24.90
N ALA A 729 12.39 -19.20 -24.51
CA ALA A 729 12.95 -19.45 -23.18
C ALA A 729 14.24 -18.64 -22.92
N THR A 730 15.10 -18.48 -23.93
CA THR A 730 16.31 -17.64 -23.84
C THR A 730 15.95 -16.18 -23.60
N ILE A 731 14.99 -15.62 -24.35
CA ILE A 731 14.53 -14.23 -24.20
C ILE A 731 13.97 -14.01 -22.79
N LEU A 732 13.09 -14.91 -22.32
CA LEU A 732 12.50 -14.77 -20.99
C LEU A 732 13.52 -14.94 -19.86
N ARG A 733 14.51 -15.84 -20.00
CA ARG A 733 15.58 -15.96 -18.99
C ARG A 733 16.48 -14.72 -18.94
N LEU A 734 16.87 -14.18 -20.09
CA LEU A 734 17.66 -12.94 -20.13
C LEU A 734 16.88 -11.74 -19.59
N TRP A 735 15.55 -11.71 -19.76
CA TRP A 735 14.68 -10.68 -19.17
C TRP A 735 14.59 -10.82 -17.65
N ASP A 736 14.39 -12.05 -17.15
CA ASP A 736 14.38 -12.40 -15.72
C ASP A 736 15.70 -11.98 -15.04
N ASP A 737 16.84 -12.28 -15.67
CA ASP A 737 18.17 -11.87 -15.21
C ASP A 737 18.31 -10.34 -15.15
N LEU A 738 17.83 -9.60 -16.16
CA LEU A 738 17.81 -8.13 -16.19
C LEU A 738 16.91 -7.50 -15.12
N GLY A 739 15.84 -8.20 -14.70
CA GLY A 739 14.94 -7.76 -13.64
C GLY A 739 15.50 -7.92 -12.23
N SER A 740 16.56 -8.73 -12.05
CA SER A 740 17.20 -8.93 -10.75
C SER A 740 18.14 -7.76 -10.39
N ALA A 741 17.99 -7.21 -9.18
CA ALA A 741 18.61 -5.95 -8.74
C ALA A 741 20.17 -5.93 -8.70
N LYS A 742 20.83 -7.04 -9.04
CA LYS A 742 22.30 -7.17 -9.08
C LYS A 742 22.91 -7.00 -10.48
N VAL A 743 22.11 -6.98 -11.55
CA VAL A 743 22.60 -6.77 -12.94
C VAL A 743 22.58 -5.30 -13.34
N THR A 744 21.59 -4.54 -12.86
CA THR A 744 21.43 -3.09 -13.13
C THR A 744 22.62 -2.24 -12.65
N SER A 745 23.43 -2.73 -11.70
CA SER A 745 24.63 -2.03 -11.22
C SER A 745 25.93 -2.31 -12.00
N LYS A 746 25.93 -3.14 -13.05
CA LYS A 746 27.17 -3.45 -13.81
C LYS A 746 27.08 -3.52 -15.35
N SER A 747 25.90 -3.39 -15.97
CA SER A 747 25.74 -3.63 -17.42
C SER A 747 25.35 -2.44 -18.30
N ILE A 748 25.28 -1.20 -17.78
CA ILE A 748 25.12 0.02 -18.61
C ILE A 748 26.47 0.51 -19.18
N ILE A 749 27.36 -0.43 -19.53
CA ILE A 749 28.58 -0.19 -20.33
C ILE A 749 28.80 -1.40 -21.24
N PHE A 750 27.89 -1.65 -22.21
CA PHE A 750 28.23 -2.41 -23.43
C PHE A 750 27.23 -2.29 -24.61
N LEU A 751 26.27 -1.35 -24.59
CA LEU A 751 25.34 -1.12 -25.71
C LEU A 751 25.21 0.37 -26.12
N PHE A 752 26.34 1.07 -26.11
CA PHE A 752 26.65 2.23 -26.96
C PHE A 752 28.11 2.17 -27.38
#